data_AF-A8XPT7-F1
#
_entry.id   AF-A8XPT7-F1
#
_cell.length_a   1.000
_cell.length_b   1.000
_cell.length_c   1.000
_cell.angle_alpha   90.00
_cell.angle_beta   90.00
_cell.angle_gamma   90.00
#
_symmetry.space_group_name_H-M   'P 1'
#
loop_
_entity.id
_entity.type
_entity.pdbx_description
1 polymer ?
#
loop_
_entity_poly.entity_id
_entity_poly.type
_entity_poly.pdbx_seq_one_letter_code
_entity_poly.pdbx_strand_id
1 'polypeptide(L)'
;MLRLDALCTKKITNFYLNGNMKHALAKEYGADKLVEMSRVLEMSQSEISQDVLKQSNGNFTKEMAESVIGGRHFTGRMGKRFAKQLKGAFEAKNNATSEEDFGTFGGLRFDKVTIDNENFNKHFCDVIFAQELASLVISNMDSPFFNMKEVQSDDGSKESQVKLIPILRKLISTESEQSLNTLSIKMPRTTRFERDFVKRMLNVLTNLSSLTLSNIRVNDTDFNVDSSLLKNITELDLSFSKIPTFEFLKSFEKLEILDVSGAELKESDVEAICKMKTLQTLHIDGAKSSEGPSSNNLETYIKSDNPLSELSVLTIENCKIDKAGLQAILQTHPHLREINLISTSLSRTQMPTMGGTRILSISTIEQTAVSLTYVISSPGSSRRDEILSTLLEEMKQIAYREEYDGTDGRESLSEVEHQLLLDGVISFIKMVVVEKDQENDDLMDAMKILNKLTIIVPIEMWSLLNQALLRDVMLSLLKRYPLKLRPGSNLLSKITHYALANLGRLLVHNEGPENLVPIVGIAVETLKAKIELGNNNFVRCFNILNSYFEKMSHNDKLKIIRECSLDELILKFLKKGSKYALNFFLGRIAKFIGKLAFFDRDVPNLDMDHRIEMLHFLIEEAKWRYDESLHRCIVQCLANIFKSTRRFEFFEKFWDPSRSSIQHILSLLHADVRFLQRAVIELMVILKTAWQGHNVTNNRWDTLFNNVQNQTSTISGALNYRRKPKDSMYAELEFLTARRHANEIQEFARFFLEKSGQNKVTGEPERKRRRVR
;
A
#
# COMPACT_ATOMS: atom_id res chain seq x y z
N MET A 1 -22.86 20.53 28.98
CA MET A 1 -23.20 20.02 27.64
C MET A 1 -23.10 21.06 26.52
N LEU A 2 -22.92 22.36 26.79
CA LEU A 2 -22.93 23.44 25.77
C LEU A 2 -21.56 23.81 25.13
N ARG A 3 -20.59 22.89 25.05
CA ARG A 3 -19.36 23.09 24.26
C ARG A 3 -18.93 21.78 23.61
N LEU A 4 -19.67 21.36 22.58
CA LEU A 4 -19.25 20.27 21.71
C LEU A 4 -18.67 20.86 20.42
N ASP A 5 -17.39 20.53 20.22
CA ASP A 5 -16.53 20.89 19.10
C ASP A 5 -17.10 20.39 17.75
N ALA A 6 -16.93 21.16 16.68
CA ALA A 6 -17.54 20.95 15.36
C ALA A 6 -17.19 19.58 14.74
N LEU A 7 -16.03 19.02 15.12
CA LEU A 7 -15.58 17.68 14.73
C LEU A 7 -16.34 16.54 15.44
N CYS A 8 -16.77 16.75 16.70
CA CYS A 8 -17.61 15.79 17.41
C CYS A 8 -19.02 15.74 16.82
N THR A 9 -19.58 16.91 16.47
CA THR A 9 -20.90 16.99 15.82
C THR A 9 -20.88 16.24 14.49
N LYS A 10 -19.87 16.43 13.65
CA LYS A 10 -19.71 15.74 12.36
C LYS A 10 -19.67 14.20 12.48
N LYS A 11 -19.03 13.66 13.52
CA LYS A 11 -19.01 12.20 13.76
C LYS A 11 -20.36 11.68 14.27
N ILE A 12 -21.05 12.43 15.10
CA ILE A 12 -22.37 12.05 15.64
C ILE A 12 -23.45 12.11 14.53
N THR A 13 -23.42 13.12 13.66
CA THR A 13 -24.40 13.26 12.57
C THR A 13 -24.25 12.17 11.50
N ASN A 14 -23.01 11.72 11.22
CA ASN A 14 -22.74 10.72 10.17
C ASN A 14 -22.88 9.26 10.64
N PHE A 15 -22.76 8.97 11.94
CA PHE A 15 -22.82 7.57 12.43
C PHE A 15 -24.13 7.17 13.11
N TYR A 16 -24.98 8.09 13.61
CA TYR A 16 -26.06 7.70 14.53
C TYR A 16 -27.47 8.26 14.31
N LEU A 17 -27.75 9.03 13.25
CA LEU A 17 -29.09 9.60 13.07
C LEU A 17 -29.95 8.81 12.08
N ASN A 18 -30.70 7.83 12.60
CA ASN A 18 -31.88 7.28 11.92
C ASN A 18 -32.94 8.40 11.71
N GLY A 19 -33.76 8.28 10.67
CA GLY A 19 -34.80 9.23 10.26
C GLY A 19 -35.70 9.74 11.38
N ASN A 20 -35.95 8.96 12.43
CA ASN A 20 -36.77 9.38 13.58
C ASN A 20 -36.11 10.50 14.42
N MET A 21 -34.78 10.53 14.56
CA MET A 21 -34.08 11.61 15.27
C MET A 21 -33.99 12.90 14.44
N LYS A 22 -33.88 12.79 13.11
CA LYS A 22 -33.94 13.95 12.22
C LYS A 22 -35.29 14.65 12.32
N HIS A 23 -36.37 13.87 12.44
CA HIS A 23 -37.71 14.41 12.60
C HIS A 23 -37.93 15.08 13.98
N ALA A 24 -37.39 14.49 15.06
CA ALA A 24 -37.43 15.08 16.39
C ALA A 24 -36.64 16.41 16.48
N LEU A 25 -35.43 16.46 15.91
CA LEU A 25 -34.61 17.69 15.91
C LEU A 25 -35.20 18.80 15.03
N ALA A 26 -35.82 18.44 13.89
CA ALA A 26 -36.53 19.40 13.06
C ALA A 26 -37.79 19.97 13.77
N LYS A 27 -38.43 19.17 14.61
CA LYS A 27 -39.59 19.57 15.42
C LYS A 27 -39.21 20.48 16.60
N GLU A 28 -38.01 20.30 17.16
CA GLU A 28 -37.54 21.04 18.33
C GLU A 28 -36.82 22.35 17.98
N TYR A 29 -36.08 22.41 16.86
CA TYR A 29 -35.24 23.56 16.51
C TYR A 29 -35.63 24.27 15.20
N GLY A 30 -36.62 23.75 14.47
CA GLY A 30 -37.07 24.25 13.18
C GLY A 30 -36.17 23.78 12.02
N ALA A 31 -36.79 23.38 10.91
CA ALA A 31 -36.06 22.84 9.74
C ALA A 31 -35.07 23.85 9.15
N ASP A 32 -35.39 25.14 9.19
CA ASP A 32 -34.58 26.21 8.59
C ASP A 32 -33.22 26.40 9.30
N LYS A 33 -33.19 26.20 10.62
CA LYS A 33 -31.95 26.29 11.43
C LYS A 33 -30.98 25.14 11.17
N LEU A 34 -31.52 23.96 10.85
CA LEU A 34 -30.74 22.78 10.43
C LEU A 34 -30.13 22.96 9.03
N VAL A 35 -30.83 23.65 8.14
CA VAL A 35 -30.33 24.04 6.80
C VAL A 35 -29.22 25.08 6.93
N GLU A 36 -29.37 26.06 7.82
CA GLU A 36 -28.35 27.09 8.08
C GLU A 36 -27.06 26.52 8.68
N MET A 37 -27.17 25.59 9.64
CA MET A 37 -26.01 24.88 10.20
C MET A 37 -25.28 24.01 9.15
N SER A 38 -26.00 23.43 8.19
CA SER A 38 -25.39 22.70 7.06
C SER A 38 -24.65 23.64 6.10
N ARG A 39 -25.19 24.85 5.89
CA ARG A 39 -24.63 25.87 4.99
C ARG A 39 -23.32 26.46 5.51
N VAL A 40 -23.21 26.68 6.83
CA VAL A 40 -21.98 27.15 7.49
C VAL A 40 -20.85 26.11 7.40
N LEU A 41 -21.20 24.82 7.46
CA LEU A 41 -20.23 23.72 7.30
C LEU A 41 -19.72 23.60 5.85
N GLU A 42 -20.56 23.90 4.85
CA GLU A 42 -20.17 23.92 3.43
C GLU A 42 -19.28 25.13 3.07
N MET A 43 -19.47 26.30 3.70
CA MET A 43 -18.66 27.49 3.44
C MET A 43 -17.20 27.30 3.87
N SER A 44 -16.94 26.66 5.02
CA SER A 44 -15.58 26.41 5.52
C SER A 44 -14.72 25.48 4.63
N GLN A 45 -15.35 24.61 3.83
CA GLN A 45 -14.64 23.76 2.86
C GLN A 45 -14.18 24.53 1.62
N SER A 46 -14.86 25.64 1.28
CA SER A 46 -14.55 26.44 0.09
C SER A 46 -13.29 27.29 0.28
N GLU A 47 -13.04 27.78 1.49
CA GLU A 47 -11.89 28.62 1.83
C GLU A 47 -10.59 27.80 1.95
N ILE A 48 -10.66 26.60 2.57
CA ILE A 48 -9.51 25.67 2.66
C ILE A 48 -9.07 25.18 1.26
N SER A 49 -10.02 25.08 0.32
CA SER A 49 -9.72 24.70 -1.06
C SER A 49 -9.10 25.84 -1.87
N GLN A 50 -9.34 27.11 -1.51
CA GLN A 50 -8.75 28.26 -2.21
C GLN A 50 -7.28 28.49 -1.83
N ASP A 51 -6.89 28.25 -0.58
CA ASP A 51 -5.50 28.43 -0.13
C ASP A 51 -4.57 27.33 -0.65
N VAL A 52 -5.06 26.09 -0.76
CA VAL A 52 -4.29 24.98 -1.32
C VAL A 52 -4.04 25.15 -2.83
N LEU A 53 -4.97 25.77 -3.56
CA LEU A 53 -4.84 26.01 -5.01
C LEU A 53 -4.05 27.30 -5.34
N LYS A 54 -4.06 28.31 -4.47
CA LYS A 54 -3.22 29.51 -4.63
C LYS A 54 -1.73 29.25 -4.40
N GLN A 55 -1.38 28.21 -3.65
CA GLN A 55 0.02 27.85 -3.38
C GLN A 55 0.64 26.94 -4.46
N SER A 56 -0.15 26.32 -5.34
CA SER A 56 0.34 25.56 -6.48
C SER A 56 0.45 26.45 -7.72
N ASN A 57 1.49 27.28 -7.78
CA ASN A 57 1.86 27.95 -9.02
C ASN A 57 2.24 26.88 -10.08
N GLY A 58 1.45 26.84 -11.15
CA GLY A 58 1.62 26.13 -12.42
C GLY A 58 2.78 25.15 -12.56
N ASN A 59 2.45 23.85 -12.59
CA ASN A 59 2.99 22.88 -13.53
C ASN A 59 2.15 21.60 -13.44
N PHE A 60 1.12 21.53 -14.28
CA PHE A 60 0.32 20.32 -14.46
C PHE A 60 1.11 19.39 -15.40
N THR A 61 1.58 18.24 -14.92
CA THR A 61 2.48 17.36 -15.69
C THR A 61 1.69 16.42 -16.61
N LYS A 62 2.36 15.94 -17.67
CA LYS A 62 1.87 14.88 -18.58
C LYS A 62 1.34 13.65 -17.82
N GLU A 63 2.03 13.24 -16.76
CA GLU A 63 1.63 12.12 -15.88
C GLU A 63 0.27 12.33 -15.18
N MET A 64 -0.07 13.57 -14.82
CA MET A 64 -1.38 13.88 -14.22
C MET A 64 -2.50 13.76 -15.26
N ALA A 65 -2.26 14.14 -16.51
CA ALA A 65 -3.24 14.02 -17.59
C ALA A 65 -3.41 12.58 -18.05
N GLU A 66 -2.33 11.81 -18.16
CA GLU A 66 -2.35 10.37 -18.45
C GLU A 66 -3.10 9.59 -17.36
N SER A 67 -2.96 9.99 -16.09
CA SER A 67 -3.76 9.44 -14.98
C SER A 67 -5.27 9.75 -15.13
N VAL A 68 -5.64 10.97 -15.56
CA VAL A 68 -7.05 11.37 -15.70
C VAL A 68 -7.78 10.60 -16.80
N ILE A 69 -7.08 10.31 -17.91
CA ILE A 69 -7.67 9.71 -19.11
C ILE A 69 -7.59 8.19 -19.09
N GLY A 70 -6.57 7.60 -18.46
CA GLY A 70 -6.48 6.16 -18.16
C GLY A 70 -7.28 5.72 -16.93
N GLY A 71 -8.42 6.35 -16.65
CA GLY A 71 -9.35 5.91 -15.59
C GLY A 71 -9.03 6.33 -14.15
N ARG A 72 -7.90 6.99 -13.85
CA ARG A 72 -7.49 7.27 -12.46
C ARG A 72 -7.99 8.62 -11.95
N HIS A 73 -9.10 8.54 -11.20
CA HIS A 73 -9.54 9.41 -10.12
C HIS A 73 -9.48 10.95 -10.31
N PHE A 74 -10.46 11.49 -11.06
CA PHE A 74 -11.12 12.75 -10.69
C PHE A 74 -12.63 12.63 -10.84
N THR A 75 -13.30 11.97 -9.91
CA THR A 75 -14.77 11.97 -9.82
C THR A 75 -15.25 13.22 -9.07
N GLY A 76 -16.46 13.70 -9.39
CA GLY A 76 -17.09 14.82 -8.68
C GLY A 76 -16.66 16.24 -9.14
N ARG A 77 -16.54 17.20 -8.21
CA ARG A 77 -16.37 18.64 -8.52
C ARG A 77 -15.03 18.96 -9.21
N MET A 78 -13.96 18.21 -8.98
CA MET A 78 -12.67 18.44 -9.64
C MET A 78 -12.68 18.00 -11.10
N GLY A 79 -13.20 16.81 -11.42
CA GLY A 79 -13.38 16.39 -12.81
C GLY A 79 -14.28 17.36 -13.58
N LYS A 80 -15.37 17.85 -12.96
CA LYS A 80 -16.21 18.90 -13.53
C LYS A 80 -15.49 20.24 -13.73
N ARG A 81 -14.56 20.63 -12.84
CA ARG A 81 -13.75 21.85 -12.99
C ARG A 81 -12.68 21.71 -14.07
N PHE A 82 -11.99 20.57 -14.14
CA PHE A 82 -11.04 20.22 -15.21
C PHE A 82 -11.74 20.22 -16.57
N ALA A 83 -12.85 19.50 -16.69
CA ALA A 83 -13.73 19.50 -17.85
C ALA A 83 -14.25 20.91 -18.22
N LYS A 84 -14.63 21.74 -17.24
CA LYS A 84 -15.09 23.10 -17.47
C LYS A 84 -13.96 24.06 -17.88
N GLN A 85 -12.74 23.86 -17.38
CA GLN A 85 -11.56 24.61 -17.80
C GLN A 85 -11.13 24.21 -19.22
N LEU A 86 -11.11 22.91 -19.53
CA LEU A 86 -10.89 22.40 -20.88
C LEU A 86 -11.97 22.92 -21.84
N LYS A 87 -13.24 22.80 -21.48
CA LYS A 87 -14.35 23.33 -22.27
C LYS A 87 -14.25 24.84 -22.47
N GLY A 88 -13.88 25.62 -21.45
CA GLY A 88 -13.65 27.06 -21.59
C GLY A 88 -12.50 27.39 -22.55
N ALA A 89 -11.42 26.60 -22.54
CA ALA A 89 -10.32 26.72 -23.49
C ALA A 89 -10.74 26.33 -24.92
N PHE A 90 -11.57 25.28 -25.07
CA PHE A 90 -12.12 24.84 -26.36
C PHE A 90 -13.24 25.75 -26.91
N GLU A 91 -14.04 26.40 -26.06
CA GLU A 91 -15.07 27.34 -26.53
C GLU A 91 -14.43 28.69 -26.91
N ALA A 92 -13.34 29.08 -26.25
CA ALA A 92 -12.50 30.19 -26.71
C ALA A 92 -11.83 29.91 -28.08
N LYS A 93 -11.53 28.63 -28.39
CA LYS A 93 -10.96 28.14 -29.66
C LYS A 93 -11.84 28.45 -30.89
N ASN A 94 -13.17 28.42 -30.76
CA ASN A 94 -14.08 28.69 -31.89
C ASN A 94 -14.09 30.17 -32.34
N ASN A 95 -13.41 31.06 -31.60
CA ASN A 95 -13.29 32.48 -31.91
C ASN A 95 -11.83 32.93 -32.13
N ALA A 96 -10.83 32.05 -32.03
CA ALA A 96 -9.41 32.39 -32.13
C ALA A 96 -8.87 32.14 -33.54
N THR A 97 -8.13 33.11 -34.09
CA THR A 97 -7.69 33.14 -35.50
C THR A 97 -6.17 33.03 -35.69
N SER A 98 -5.39 32.79 -34.63
CA SER A 98 -3.93 32.75 -34.71
C SER A 98 -3.30 31.53 -34.03
N GLU A 99 -2.20 31.05 -34.62
CA GLU A 99 -1.43 29.85 -34.24
C GLU A 99 -0.68 29.97 -32.90
N GLU A 100 -0.59 31.17 -32.31
CA GLU A 100 0.14 31.39 -31.05
C GLU A 100 -0.70 31.12 -29.78
N ASP A 101 -2.04 31.05 -29.89
CA ASP A 101 -2.94 30.81 -28.74
C ASP A 101 -3.02 29.32 -28.30
N PHE A 102 -2.38 28.41 -29.04
CA PHE A 102 -2.34 26.98 -28.70
C PHE A 102 -1.47 26.68 -27.44
N GLY A 103 -0.66 27.63 -26.99
CA GLY A 103 0.45 27.38 -26.06
C GLY A 103 0.10 27.11 -24.58
N THR A 104 -1.12 27.37 -24.10
CA THR A 104 -1.39 27.28 -22.63
C THR A 104 -2.04 25.97 -22.15
N PHE A 105 -2.59 25.14 -23.05
CA PHE A 105 -2.90 23.72 -22.78
C PHE A 105 -2.62 22.79 -23.98
N GLY A 106 -2.09 23.30 -25.10
CA GLY A 106 -1.83 22.56 -26.35
C GLY A 106 -0.52 21.78 -26.40
N GLY A 107 -0.27 20.93 -25.41
CA GLY A 107 0.89 20.03 -25.43
C GLY A 107 0.57 18.54 -25.22
N LEU A 108 -0.64 18.22 -24.76
CA LEU A 108 -1.01 16.86 -24.42
C LEU A 108 -1.72 16.20 -25.60
N ARG A 109 -0.92 15.57 -26.47
CA ARG A 109 -1.39 14.62 -27.48
C ARG A 109 -1.23 13.22 -26.93
N PHE A 110 -2.29 12.43 -27.01
CA PHE A 110 -2.26 11.01 -26.75
C PHE A 110 -3.05 10.31 -27.86
N ASP A 111 -2.50 9.20 -28.30
CA ASP A 111 -3.01 8.37 -29.38
C ASP A 111 -3.67 7.09 -28.84
N LYS A 112 -3.50 6.77 -27.55
CA LYS A 112 -4.11 5.62 -26.88
C LYS A 112 -4.99 6.05 -25.72
N VAL A 113 -6.23 5.60 -25.73
CA VAL A 113 -7.22 5.92 -24.69
C VAL A 113 -7.91 4.65 -24.20
N THR A 114 -8.05 4.52 -22.88
CA THR A 114 -8.85 3.46 -22.24
C THR A 114 -9.94 4.09 -21.40
N ILE A 115 -11.19 3.68 -21.64
CA ILE A 115 -12.37 4.13 -20.91
C ILE A 115 -12.92 2.96 -20.10
N ASP A 116 -12.80 3.01 -18.79
CA ASP A 116 -13.18 1.95 -17.84
C ASP A 116 -14.02 2.45 -16.64
N ASN A 117 -14.57 3.66 -16.75
CA ASN A 117 -15.06 4.42 -15.60
C ASN A 117 -16.56 4.73 -15.65
N GLU A 118 -17.27 4.39 -14.57
CA GLU A 118 -18.70 4.71 -14.36
C GLU A 118 -19.02 6.22 -14.46
N ASN A 119 -18.04 7.09 -14.21
CA ASN A 119 -18.19 8.56 -14.21
C ASN A 119 -17.86 9.22 -15.55
N PHE A 120 -17.71 8.42 -16.61
CA PHE A 120 -17.53 8.92 -17.96
C PHE A 120 -18.68 9.87 -18.34
N ASN A 121 -18.33 11.03 -18.91
CA ASN A 121 -19.31 12.06 -19.22
C ASN A 121 -18.92 12.84 -20.48
N LYS A 122 -19.83 13.68 -20.96
CA LYS A 122 -19.71 14.41 -22.24
C LYS A 122 -18.38 15.17 -22.39
N HIS A 123 -17.84 15.74 -21.32
CA HIS A 123 -16.61 16.52 -21.43
C HIS A 123 -15.38 15.66 -21.75
N PHE A 124 -15.36 14.41 -21.31
CA PHE A 124 -14.31 13.47 -21.72
C PHE A 124 -14.42 13.15 -23.20
N CYS A 125 -15.63 13.07 -23.75
CA CYS A 125 -15.80 12.91 -25.19
C CYS A 125 -15.17 14.05 -25.96
N ASP A 126 -15.41 15.30 -25.56
CA ASP A 126 -14.86 16.47 -26.26
C ASP A 126 -13.31 16.45 -26.26
N VAL A 127 -12.70 15.99 -25.17
CA VAL A 127 -11.23 15.85 -25.04
C VAL A 127 -10.67 14.74 -25.92
N ILE A 128 -11.32 13.57 -25.90
CA ILE A 128 -10.93 12.38 -26.69
C ILE A 128 -11.12 12.67 -28.18
N PHE A 129 -12.24 13.29 -28.55
CA PHE A 129 -12.55 13.71 -29.91
C PHE A 129 -11.53 14.69 -30.46
N ALA A 130 -10.93 15.53 -29.62
CA ALA A 130 -9.88 16.46 -30.07
C ALA A 130 -8.52 15.79 -30.36
N GLN A 131 -8.39 14.48 -30.18
CA GLN A 131 -7.15 13.74 -30.42
C GLN A 131 -7.12 13.06 -31.80
N GLU A 132 -5.93 12.60 -32.17
CA GLU A 132 -5.67 11.70 -33.31
C GLU A 132 -5.35 10.32 -32.73
N LEU A 133 -6.38 9.50 -32.54
CA LEU A 133 -6.27 8.23 -31.83
C LEU A 133 -5.74 7.14 -32.74
N ALA A 134 -4.75 6.38 -32.26
CA ALA A 134 -4.32 5.11 -32.82
C ALA A 134 -5.02 3.91 -32.13
N SER A 135 -5.36 4.03 -30.84
CA SER A 135 -5.99 2.96 -30.04
C SER A 135 -7.11 3.48 -29.12
N LEU A 136 -8.25 2.80 -29.12
CA LEU A 136 -9.38 3.08 -28.24
C LEU A 136 -9.86 1.81 -27.56
N VAL A 137 -9.80 1.77 -26.23
CA VAL A 137 -10.34 0.70 -25.39
C VAL A 137 -11.55 1.23 -24.62
N ILE A 138 -12.64 0.50 -24.67
CA ILE A 138 -13.91 0.76 -24.01
C ILE A 138 -14.25 -0.49 -23.20
N SER A 139 -14.29 -0.38 -21.88
CA SER A 139 -14.53 -1.50 -20.97
C SER A 139 -15.49 -1.15 -19.83
N ASN A 140 -16.25 -2.14 -19.36
CA ASN A 140 -17.00 -2.10 -18.09
C ASN A 140 -17.92 -0.88 -17.91
N MET A 141 -18.68 -0.55 -18.97
CA MET A 141 -19.43 0.70 -19.07
C MET A 141 -20.82 0.62 -18.44
N ASP A 142 -20.94 0.45 -17.12
CA ASP A 142 -22.24 0.57 -16.42
C ASP A 142 -22.71 2.03 -16.23
N SER A 143 -22.09 2.97 -16.96
CA SER A 143 -22.34 4.39 -16.81
C SER A 143 -23.70 4.80 -17.41
N PRO A 144 -24.48 5.67 -16.74
CA PRO A 144 -25.69 6.29 -17.30
C PRO A 144 -25.47 6.98 -18.65
N PHE A 145 -24.23 7.37 -18.97
CA PHE A 145 -23.88 8.00 -20.23
C PHE A 145 -24.19 7.12 -21.46
N PHE A 146 -24.04 5.80 -21.35
CA PHE A 146 -24.29 4.88 -22.46
C PHE A 146 -25.79 4.69 -22.75
N ASN A 147 -26.65 5.25 -21.90
CA ASN A 147 -28.10 5.20 -22.03
C ASN A 147 -28.59 3.78 -22.31
N MET A 148 -28.05 2.82 -21.54
CA MET A 148 -28.42 1.42 -21.66
C MET A 148 -29.90 1.26 -21.32
N LYS A 149 -30.63 0.60 -22.21
CA LYS A 149 -32.05 0.30 -22.02
C LYS A 149 -32.21 -1.16 -21.67
N GLU A 150 -32.89 -1.44 -20.58
CA GLU A 150 -33.27 -2.82 -20.26
C GLU A 150 -34.23 -3.34 -21.34
N VAL A 151 -33.89 -4.49 -21.93
CA VAL A 151 -34.69 -5.20 -22.93
C VAL A 151 -34.79 -6.66 -22.50
N GLN A 152 -35.91 -7.29 -22.84
CA GLN A 152 -36.07 -8.72 -22.61
C GLN A 152 -35.49 -9.50 -23.80
N SER A 153 -34.66 -10.49 -23.53
CA SER A 153 -34.09 -11.38 -24.53
C SER A 153 -35.15 -12.40 -25.01
N ASP A 154 -34.81 -13.13 -26.09
CA ASP A 154 -35.63 -14.23 -26.60
C ASP A 154 -35.76 -15.41 -25.62
N ASP A 155 -34.80 -15.54 -24.69
CA ASP A 155 -34.82 -16.55 -23.61
C ASP A 155 -35.46 -16.04 -22.30
N GLY A 156 -36.03 -14.84 -22.32
CA GLY A 156 -36.73 -14.23 -21.19
C GLY A 156 -35.81 -13.56 -20.16
N SER A 157 -34.49 -13.65 -20.32
CA SER A 157 -33.52 -12.94 -19.47
C SER A 157 -33.51 -11.43 -19.74
N LYS A 158 -33.06 -10.68 -18.73
CA LYS A 158 -32.94 -9.21 -18.80
C LYS A 158 -31.58 -8.85 -19.39
N GLU A 159 -31.60 -8.20 -20.54
CA GLU A 159 -30.41 -7.71 -21.25
C GLU A 159 -30.42 -6.16 -21.25
N SER A 160 -29.26 -5.56 -21.43
CA SER A 160 -29.08 -4.12 -21.55
C SER A 160 -28.67 -3.75 -22.97
N GLN A 161 -29.53 -3.04 -23.69
CA GLN A 161 -29.26 -2.60 -25.05
C GLN A 161 -28.51 -1.27 -25.07
N VAL A 162 -27.37 -1.22 -25.78
CA VAL A 162 -26.57 0.01 -25.96
C VAL A 162 -26.50 0.42 -27.43
N LYS A 163 -26.64 1.73 -27.68
CA LYS A 163 -26.41 2.33 -29.02
C LYS A 163 -25.01 2.92 -29.06
N LEU A 164 -24.03 2.10 -29.43
CA LEU A 164 -22.63 2.48 -29.35
C LEU A 164 -22.17 3.35 -30.55
N ILE A 165 -22.75 3.20 -31.74
CA ILE A 165 -22.33 3.99 -32.93
C ILE A 165 -22.42 5.52 -32.69
N PRO A 166 -23.52 6.08 -32.15
CA PRO A 166 -23.58 7.50 -31.83
C PRO A 166 -22.55 7.95 -30.79
N ILE A 167 -22.06 7.03 -29.95
CA ILE A 167 -21.04 7.31 -28.95
C ILE A 167 -19.66 7.30 -29.60
N LEU A 168 -19.34 6.30 -30.42
CA LEU A 168 -18.09 6.27 -31.19
C LEU A 168 -17.94 7.54 -32.04
N ARG A 169 -19.00 8.02 -32.70
CA ARG A 169 -18.99 9.29 -33.44
C ARG A 169 -18.74 10.54 -32.59
N LYS A 170 -18.92 10.46 -31.28
CA LYS A 170 -18.58 11.54 -30.34
C LYS A 170 -17.19 11.39 -29.73
N LEU A 171 -16.56 10.22 -29.88
CA LEU A 171 -15.23 9.93 -29.37
C LEU A 171 -14.17 10.03 -30.46
N ILE A 172 -14.52 9.70 -31.69
CA ILE A 172 -13.60 9.54 -32.81
C ILE A 172 -13.80 10.73 -33.76
N SER A 173 -12.76 11.56 -33.89
CA SER A 173 -12.67 12.61 -34.92
C SER A 173 -12.43 12.04 -36.31
N THR A 174 -12.59 12.89 -37.33
CA THR A 174 -12.28 12.51 -38.72
C THR A 174 -10.80 12.13 -38.90
N GLU A 175 -9.88 12.78 -38.18
CA GLU A 175 -8.47 12.41 -38.14
C GLU A 175 -8.29 11.02 -37.51
N SER A 176 -8.95 10.80 -36.35
CA SER A 176 -8.94 9.50 -35.68
C SER A 176 -9.55 8.37 -36.51
N GLU A 177 -10.57 8.63 -37.36
CA GLU A 177 -11.13 7.61 -38.26
C GLU A 177 -10.06 7.02 -39.21
N GLN A 178 -9.03 7.81 -39.53
CA GLN A 178 -7.92 7.39 -40.41
C GLN A 178 -6.75 6.77 -39.63
N SER A 179 -6.43 7.29 -38.44
CA SER A 179 -5.29 6.82 -37.64
C SER A 179 -5.62 5.62 -36.74
N LEU A 180 -6.90 5.42 -36.38
CA LEU A 180 -7.31 4.40 -35.43
C LEU A 180 -7.17 3.00 -36.04
N ASN A 181 -6.22 2.24 -35.51
CA ASN A 181 -5.93 0.87 -35.93
C ASN A 181 -6.34 -0.17 -34.89
N THR A 182 -6.54 0.24 -33.64
CA THR A 182 -6.93 -0.66 -32.55
C THR A 182 -8.23 -0.20 -31.90
N LEU A 183 -9.23 -1.07 -31.88
CA LEU A 183 -10.47 -0.84 -31.16
C LEU A 183 -10.81 -2.05 -30.28
N SER A 184 -10.96 -1.82 -28.99
CA SER A 184 -11.40 -2.86 -28.04
C SER A 184 -12.67 -2.45 -27.32
N ILE A 185 -13.71 -3.26 -27.42
CA ILE A 185 -14.98 -3.09 -26.74
C ILE A 185 -15.22 -4.34 -25.87
N LYS A 186 -15.18 -4.15 -24.55
CA LYS A 186 -15.40 -5.18 -23.53
C LYS A 186 -16.61 -4.81 -22.69
N MET A 187 -17.72 -5.54 -22.83
CA MET A 187 -18.96 -5.23 -22.11
C MET A 187 -19.37 -6.37 -21.18
N PRO A 188 -20.24 -6.12 -20.18
CA PRO A 188 -20.91 -7.20 -19.47
C PRO A 188 -21.67 -8.11 -20.47
N ARG A 189 -21.68 -9.43 -20.24
CA ARG A 189 -22.34 -10.42 -21.13
C ARG A 189 -23.83 -10.18 -21.37
N THR A 190 -24.48 -9.42 -20.48
CA THR A 190 -25.88 -9.01 -20.61
C THR A 190 -26.06 -7.84 -21.60
N THR A 191 -24.99 -7.33 -22.21
CA THR A 191 -25.04 -6.19 -23.12
C THR A 191 -25.33 -6.63 -24.55
N ARG A 192 -26.40 -6.06 -25.11
CA ARG A 192 -26.82 -6.26 -26.49
C ARG A 192 -26.57 -5.01 -27.32
N PHE A 193 -25.99 -5.17 -28.50
CA PHE A 193 -25.81 -4.07 -29.45
C PHE A 193 -27.01 -3.94 -30.39
N GLU A 194 -27.11 -2.79 -31.06
CA GLU A 194 -28.03 -2.63 -32.19
C GLU A 194 -27.67 -3.60 -33.34
N ARG A 195 -28.66 -3.97 -34.16
CA ARG A 195 -28.41 -4.79 -35.34
C ARG A 195 -27.43 -4.10 -36.28
N ASP A 196 -26.62 -4.91 -36.95
CA ASP A 196 -25.58 -4.51 -37.89
C ASP A 196 -24.55 -3.56 -37.25
N PHE A 197 -24.32 -3.70 -35.94
CA PHE A 197 -23.41 -2.84 -35.19
C PHE A 197 -21.99 -2.96 -35.75
N VAL A 198 -21.49 -4.18 -35.90
CA VAL A 198 -20.13 -4.43 -36.40
C VAL A 198 -19.98 -3.89 -37.82
N LYS A 199 -20.94 -4.18 -38.70
CA LYS A 199 -21.01 -3.61 -40.05
C LYS A 199 -20.95 -2.08 -40.08
N ARG A 200 -21.77 -1.42 -39.26
CA ARG A 200 -21.81 0.05 -39.19
C ARG A 200 -20.53 0.64 -38.62
N MET A 201 -19.91 -0.05 -37.67
CA MET A 201 -18.64 0.35 -37.06
C MET A 201 -17.48 0.23 -38.07
N LEU A 202 -17.36 -0.90 -38.78
CA LEU A 202 -16.30 -1.12 -39.77
C LEU A 202 -16.41 -0.19 -40.98
N ASN A 203 -17.62 0.24 -41.34
CA ASN A 203 -17.83 1.27 -42.35
C ASN A 203 -17.31 2.66 -41.94
N VAL A 204 -17.16 2.91 -40.64
CA VAL A 204 -16.59 4.16 -40.09
C VAL A 204 -15.08 4.00 -39.89
N LEU A 205 -14.64 2.84 -39.42
CA LEU A 205 -13.26 2.57 -39.00
C LEU A 205 -12.59 1.57 -39.95
N THR A 206 -12.21 2.07 -41.13
CA THR A 206 -11.76 1.23 -42.25
C THR A 206 -10.29 0.79 -42.15
N ASN A 207 -9.52 1.38 -41.23
CA ASN A 207 -8.08 1.12 -41.04
C ASN A 207 -7.76 0.23 -39.83
N LEU A 208 -8.76 -0.44 -39.24
CA LEU A 208 -8.54 -1.32 -38.10
C LEU A 208 -7.68 -2.53 -38.48
N SER A 209 -6.64 -2.78 -37.67
CA SER A 209 -5.82 -3.98 -37.69
C SER A 209 -6.08 -4.88 -36.48
N SER A 210 -6.51 -4.32 -35.35
CA SER A 210 -6.84 -5.05 -34.13
C SER A 210 -8.26 -4.71 -33.66
N LEU A 211 -9.10 -5.74 -33.53
CA LEU A 211 -10.49 -5.61 -33.12
C LEU A 211 -10.82 -6.58 -31.98
N THR A 212 -11.16 -6.03 -30.82
CA THR A 212 -11.69 -6.80 -29.69
C THR A 212 -13.17 -6.48 -29.48
N LEU A 213 -13.97 -7.53 -29.47
CA LEU A 213 -15.40 -7.54 -29.22
C LEU A 213 -15.69 -8.68 -28.23
N SER A 214 -15.27 -8.51 -26.99
CA SER A 214 -15.33 -9.55 -25.95
C SER A 214 -16.57 -9.41 -25.06
N ASN A 215 -17.13 -10.53 -24.59
CA ASN A 215 -18.31 -10.58 -23.73
C ASN A 215 -19.52 -9.85 -24.35
N ILE A 216 -19.65 -9.87 -25.67
CA ILE A 216 -20.76 -9.23 -26.36
C ILE A 216 -21.70 -10.24 -27.00
N ARG A 217 -22.95 -9.86 -27.20
CA ARG A 217 -23.87 -10.60 -28.05
C ARG A 217 -23.94 -9.96 -29.43
N VAL A 218 -23.48 -10.70 -30.45
CA VAL A 218 -23.65 -10.34 -31.86
C VAL A 218 -24.67 -11.25 -32.51
N ASN A 219 -25.32 -10.74 -33.55
CA ASN A 219 -26.24 -11.48 -34.39
C ASN A 219 -25.51 -12.02 -35.61
N ASP A 220 -26.06 -13.04 -36.27
CA ASP A 220 -25.46 -13.68 -37.44
C ASP A 220 -25.20 -12.73 -38.61
N THR A 221 -25.94 -11.62 -38.69
CA THR A 221 -25.79 -10.63 -39.76
C THR A 221 -24.75 -9.55 -39.46
N ASP A 222 -24.23 -9.45 -38.23
CA ASP A 222 -23.36 -8.34 -37.82
C ASP A 222 -22.04 -8.33 -38.62
N PHE A 223 -21.53 -9.52 -38.97
CA PHE A 223 -20.33 -9.69 -39.81
C PHE A 223 -20.63 -9.87 -41.30
N ASN A 224 -21.87 -9.64 -41.75
CA ASN A 224 -22.20 -9.60 -43.19
C ASN A 224 -21.76 -8.26 -43.81
N VAL A 225 -20.44 -8.11 -43.88
CA VAL A 225 -19.71 -6.93 -44.37
C VAL A 225 -18.95 -7.25 -45.64
N ASP A 226 -18.61 -6.22 -46.40
CA ASP A 226 -17.69 -6.35 -47.52
C ASP A 226 -16.33 -6.86 -46.99
N SER A 227 -15.79 -7.94 -47.58
CA SER A 227 -14.52 -8.55 -47.14
C SER A 227 -13.35 -7.57 -47.24
N SER A 228 -13.44 -6.55 -48.09
CA SER A 228 -12.45 -5.48 -48.19
C SER A 228 -12.29 -4.66 -46.90
N LEU A 229 -13.29 -4.67 -46.00
CA LEU A 229 -13.23 -4.03 -44.68
C LEU A 229 -12.53 -4.90 -43.62
N LEU A 230 -12.37 -6.20 -43.88
CA LEU A 230 -11.74 -7.15 -42.96
C LEU A 230 -10.29 -7.47 -43.33
N LYS A 231 -9.86 -7.12 -44.56
CA LYS A 231 -8.54 -7.46 -45.13
C LYS A 231 -7.33 -6.92 -44.34
N ASN A 232 -7.53 -5.93 -43.48
CA ASN A 232 -6.47 -5.31 -42.68
C ASN A 232 -6.40 -5.87 -41.26
N ILE A 233 -7.42 -6.61 -40.81
CA ILE A 233 -7.49 -7.14 -39.44
C ILE A 233 -6.53 -8.33 -39.32
N THR A 234 -5.54 -8.17 -38.44
CA THR A 234 -4.55 -9.18 -38.07
C THR A 234 -4.84 -9.78 -36.69
N GLU A 235 -5.57 -9.06 -35.84
CA GLU A 235 -5.96 -9.52 -34.50
C GLU A 235 -7.47 -9.40 -34.29
N LEU A 236 -8.09 -10.50 -33.90
CA LEU A 236 -9.53 -10.56 -33.63
C LEU A 236 -9.80 -11.30 -32.32
N ASP A 237 -10.40 -10.60 -31.38
CA ASP A 237 -10.85 -11.17 -30.09
C ASP A 237 -12.38 -11.12 -30.01
N LEU A 238 -12.98 -12.31 -29.96
CA LEU A 238 -14.41 -12.58 -29.81
C LEU A 238 -14.67 -13.40 -28.54
N SER A 239 -13.75 -13.37 -27.57
CA SER A 239 -13.82 -14.16 -26.35
C SER A 239 -15.10 -13.87 -25.57
N PHE A 240 -15.72 -14.94 -25.07
CA PHE A 240 -16.95 -14.99 -24.30
C PHE A 240 -18.15 -14.29 -24.97
N SER A 241 -18.06 -14.07 -26.29
CA SER A 241 -19.15 -13.51 -27.06
C SER A 241 -20.13 -14.60 -27.48
N LYS A 242 -21.41 -14.26 -27.50
CA LYS A 242 -22.48 -15.17 -27.92
C LYS A 242 -22.68 -15.02 -29.42
N ILE A 243 -21.92 -15.79 -30.19
CA ILE A 243 -21.94 -15.82 -31.65
C ILE A 243 -22.50 -17.17 -32.12
N PRO A 244 -23.60 -17.22 -32.89
CA PRO A 244 -24.20 -18.50 -33.27
C PRO A 244 -23.38 -19.32 -34.27
N THR A 245 -22.57 -18.66 -35.11
CA THR A 245 -21.61 -19.30 -36.02
C THR A 245 -20.46 -18.35 -36.37
N PHE A 246 -19.29 -18.92 -36.66
CA PHE A 246 -18.07 -18.24 -37.06
C PHE A 246 -17.74 -18.40 -38.55
N GLU A 247 -18.70 -18.75 -39.41
CA GLU A 247 -18.44 -18.90 -40.85
C GLU A 247 -17.84 -17.64 -41.51
N PHE A 248 -18.17 -16.45 -41.00
CA PHE A 248 -17.63 -15.17 -41.47
C PHE A 248 -16.11 -15.04 -41.31
N LEU A 249 -15.49 -15.88 -40.47
CA LEU A 249 -14.05 -15.93 -40.29
C LEU A 249 -13.29 -16.25 -41.59
N LYS A 250 -13.94 -16.91 -42.57
CA LYS A 250 -13.38 -17.18 -43.90
C LYS A 250 -13.00 -15.91 -44.67
N SER A 251 -13.54 -14.75 -44.29
CA SER A 251 -13.30 -13.46 -44.94
C SER A 251 -12.04 -12.73 -44.42
N PHE A 252 -11.36 -13.25 -43.38
CA PHE A 252 -10.14 -12.66 -42.85
C PHE A 252 -8.90 -13.30 -43.49
N GLU A 253 -8.29 -12.60 -44.43
CA GLU A 253 -7.15 -13.13 -45.21
C GLU A 253 -5.79 -13.00 -44.51
N LYS A 254 -5.68 -12.09 -43.52
CA LYS A 254 -4.42 -11.75 -42.83
C LYS A 254 -4.48 -11.99 -41.32
N LEU A 255 -5.44 -12.76 -40.84
CA LEU A 255 -5.60 -12.96 -39.41
C LEU A 255 -4.42 -13.77 -38.84
N GLU A 256 -3.72 -13.21 -37.87
CA GLU A 256 -2.57 -13.81 -37.20
C GLU A 256 -2.91 -14.25 -35.78
N ILE A 257 -3.83 -13.54 -35.11
CA ILE A 257 -4.30 -13.83 -33.76
C ILE A 257 -5.82 -13.92 -33.75
N LEU A 258 -6.35 -15.06 -33.28
CA LEU A 258 -7.77 -15.28 -33.10
C LEU A 258 -8.06 -15.76 -31.68
N ASP A 259 -8.97 -15.07 -31.01
CA ASP A 259 -9.56 -15.52 -29.74
C ASP A 259 -11.06 -15.75 -29.88
N VAL A 260 -11.49 -17.00 -29.69
CA VAL A 260 -12.90 -17.42 -29.64
C VAL A 260 -13.21 -18.18 -28.35
N SER A 261 -12.43 -17.90 -27.31
CA SER A 261 -12.56 -18.54 -26.00
C SER A 261 -13.96 -18.35 -25.43
N GLY A 262 -14.47 -19.35 -24.72
CA GLY A 262 -15.82 -19.34 -24.17
C GLY A 262 -16.95 -19.54 -25.19
N ALA A 263 -16.64 -19.64 -26.49
CA ALA A 263 -17.61 -20.06 -27.50
C ALA A 263 -17.78 -21.58 -27.53
N GLU A 264 -18.89 -22.04 -28.10
CA GLU A 264 -19.12 -23.45 -28.42
C GLU A 264 -18.91 -23.65 -29.93
N LEU A 265 -17.76 -24.21 -30.30
CA LEU A 265 -17.36 -24.35 -31.70
C LEU A 265 -18.04 -25.56 -32.35
N LYS A 266 -18.67 -25.31 -33.50
CA LYS A 266 -19.18 -26.37 -34.39
C LYS A 266 -18.09 -26.79 -35.37
N GLU A 267 -18.32 -27.92 -36.03
CA GLU A 267 -17.40 -28.43 -37.07
C GLU A 267 -17.19 -27.43 -38.21
N SER A 268 -18.25 -26.73 -38.65
CA SER A 268 -18.17 -25.68 -39.67
C SER A 268 -17.33 -24.47 -39.25
N ASP A 269 -17.32 -24.15 -37.95
CA ASP A 269 -16.54 -23.06 -37.39
C ASP A 269 -15.05 -23.43 -37.36
N VAL A 270 -14.74 -24.66 -36.94
CA VAL A 270 -13.37 -25.20 -36.98
C VAL A 270 -12.87 -25.29 -38.42
N GLU A 271 -13.69 -25.73 -39.37
CA GLU A 271 -13.31 -25.78 -40.79
C GLU A 271 -12.98 -24.37 -41.34
N ALA A 272 -13.67 -23.33 -40.86
CA ALA A 272 -13.36 -21.95 -41.20
C ALA A 272 -12.01 -21.51 -40.61
N ILE A 273 -11.75 -21.83 -39.34
CA ILE A 273 -10.50 -21.51 -38.64
C ILE A 273 -9.32 -22.21 -39.31
N CYS A 274 -9.41 -23.52 -39.57
CA CYS A 274 -8.32 -24.32 -40.15
C CYS A 274 -7.96 -23.93 -41.59
N LYS A 275 -8.76 -23.09 -42.26
CA LYS A 275 -8.44 -22.52 -43.58
C LYS A 275 -7.57 -21.26 -43.51
N MET A 276 -7.36 -20.70 -42.31
CA MET A 276 -6.53 -19.51 -42.11
C MET A 276 -5.05 -19.84 -42.23
N LYS A 277 -4.41 -19.38 -43.31
CA LYS A 277 -3.01 -19.68 -43.60
C LYS A 277 -2.01 -18.83 -42.82
N THR A 278 -2.45 -17.71 -42.26
CA THR A 278 -1.61 -16.76 -41.53
C THR A 278 -1.75 -16.87 -40.02
N LEU A 279 -2.66 -17.73 -39.53
CA LEU A 279 -3.00 -17.79 -38.11
C LEU A 279 -1.86 -18.42 -37.30
N GLN A 280 -1.28 -17.63 -36.41
CA GLN A 280 -0.13 -18.00 -35.58
C GLN A 280 -0.50 -18.23 -34.12
N THR A 281 -1.57 -17.59 -33.65
CA THR A 281 -2.04 -17.69 -32.26
C THR A 281 -3.54 -17.97 -32.25
N LEU A 282 -3.93 -19.05 -31.59
CA LEU A 282 -5.32 -19.47 -31.45
C LEU A 282 -5.67 -19.70 -29.97
N HIS A 283 -6.74 -19.05 -29.53
CA HIS A 283 -7.34 -19.26 -28.22
C HIS A 283 -8.75 -19.85 -28.39
N ILE A 284 -8.95 -21.09 -27.90
CA ILE A 284 -10.22 -21.83 -28.00
C ILE A 284 -10.70 -22.35 -26.64
N ASP A 285 -10.26 -21.68 -25.57
CA ASP A 285 -10.55 -22.07 -24.19
C ASP A 285 -12.05 -22.28 -23.96
N GLY A 286 -12.39 -23.20 -23.07
CA GLY A 286 -13.77 -23.40 -22.63
C GLY A 286 -14.27 -22.28 -21.73
N ALA A 287 -15.59 -22.10 -21.70
CA ALA A 287 -16.21 -21.26 -20.69
C ALA A 287 -16.06 -21.90 -19.30
N LYS A 288 -15.57 -21.14 -18.31
CA LYS A 288 -15.52 -21.57 -16.91
C LYS A 288 -16.96 -21.79 -16.42
N SER A 289 -17.38 -23.03 -16.23
CA SER A 289 -18.67 -23.37 -15.62
C SER A 289 -18.43 -24.13 -14.31
N SER A 290 -19.18 -23.78 -13.27
CA SER A 290 -19.12 -24.48 -11.97
C SER A 290 -19.80 -25.85 -12.00
N GLU A 291 -20.60 -26.14 -13.04
CA GLU A 291 -21.51 -27.30 -13.08
C GLU A 291 -21.57 -28.02 -14.45
N GLY A 292 -20.80 -27.60 -15.46
CA GLY A 292 -20.84 -28.17 -16.82
C GLY A 292 -19.60 -28.97 -17.20
N PRO A 293 -19.70 -29.89 -18.18
CA PRO A 293 -18.54 -30.59 -18.74
C PRO A 293 -17.57 -29.59 -19.39
N SER A 294 -16.27 -29.87 -19.30
CA SER A 294 -15.22 -29.13 -20.03
C SER A 294 -15.59 -29.00 -21.52
N SER A 295 -15.23 -27.87 -22.14
CA SER A 295 -15.60 -27.59 -23.54
C SER A 295 -15.08 -28.68 -24.50
N ASN A 296 -15.90 -29.05 -25.47
CA ASN A 296 -15.56 -29.97 -26.56
C ASN A 296 -14.84 -29.28 -27.73
N ASN A 297 -14.58 -27.96 -27.65
CA ASN A 297 -13.92 -27.19 -28.72
C ASN A 297 -12.65 -27.87 -29.23
N LEU A 298 -11.82 -28.36 -28.31
CA LEU A 298 -10.58 -29.03 -28.67
C LEU A 298 -10.81 -30.38 -29.37
N GLU A 299 -11.82 -31.14 -28.95
CA GLU A 299 -12.15 -32.40 -29.61
C GLU A 299 -12.64 -32.15 -31.05
N THR A 300 -13.48 -31.13 -31.26
CA THR A 300 -13.90 -30.68 -32.58
C THR A 300 -12.70 -30.20 -33.41
N TYR A 301 -11.77 -29.47 -32.80
CA TYR A 301 -10.54 -28.99 -33.44
C TYR A 301 -9.65 -30.14 -33.93
N ILE A 302 -9.34 -31.10 -33.05
CA ILE A 302 -8.47 -32.25 -33.36
C ILE A 302 -9.09 -33.15 -34.45
N LYS A 303 -10.42 -33.27 -34.52
CA LYS A 303 -11.11 -34.04 -35.55
C LYS A 303 -11.03 -33.41 -36.95
N SER A 304 -10.72 -32.12 -37.05
CA SER A 304 -10.47 -31.53 -38.35
C SER A 304 -9.10 -32.02 -38.84
N ASP A 305 -9.08 -32.86 -39.88
CA ASP A 305 -7.85 -33.42 -40.47
C ASP A 305 -6.96 -32.35 -41.16
N ASN A 306 -7.15 -31.07 -40.84
CA ASN A 306 -6.48 -29.91 -41.43
C ASN A 306 -5.73 -29.13 -40.35
N PRO A 307 -4.44 -29.43 -40.11
CA PRO A 307 -3.66 -28.67 -39.15
C PRO A 307 -3.41 -27.24 -39.62
N LEU A 308 -3.42 -26.31 -38.66
CA LEU A 308 -2.92 -24.96 -38.87
C LEU A 308 -1.40 -24.99 -38.91
N SER A 309 -0.82 -25.04 -40.12
CA SER A 309 0.63 -25.21 -40.28
C SER A 309 1.45 -24.12 -39.61
N GLU A 310 0.98 -22.87 -39.66
CA GLU A 310 1.70 -21.72 -39.07
C GLU A 310 1.41 -21.51 -37.57
N LEU A 311 0.58 -22.36 -36.95
CA LEU A 311 0.20 -22.19 -35.55
C LEU A 311 1.42 -22.36 -34.64
N SER A 312 1.70 -21.30 -33.88
CA SER A 312 2.84 -21.21 -32.97
C SER A 312 2.44 -21.18 -31.50
N VAL A 313 1.24 -20.67 -31.18
CA VAL A 313 0.70 -20.57 -29.82
C VAL A 313 -0.73 -21.09 -29.81
N LEU A 314 -1.03 -22.02 -28.90
CA LEU A 314 -2.37 -22.58 -28.70
C LEU A 314 -2.74 -22.51 -27.21
N THR A 315 -3.89 -21.91 -26.88
CA THR A 315 -4.47 -22.01 -25.54
C THR A 315 -5.78 -22.79 -25.57
N ILE A 316 -5.92 -23.68 -24.58
CA ILE A 316 -7.03 -24.63 -24.46
C ILE A 316 -7.50 -24.74 -23.00
N GLU A 317 -7.48 -23.64 -22.24
CA GLU A 317 -7.90 -23.67 -20.84
C GLU A 317 -9.35 -24.14 -20.73
N ASN A 318 -9.70 -24.87 -19.66
CA ASN A 318 -11.04 -25.43 -19.46
C ASN A 318 -11.55 -26.34 -20.60
N CYS A 319 -10.68 -26.80 -21.51
CA CYS A 319 -11.00 -27.83 -22.49
C CYS A 319 -10.69 -29.23 -21.95
N LYS A 320 -11.40 -30.23 -22.47
CA LYS A 320 -11.08 -31.64 -22.22
C LYS A 320 -9.90 -32.05 -23.08
N ILE A 321 -8.82 -32.53 -22.46
CA ILE A 321 -7.65 -33.06 -23.17
C ILE A 321 -7.06 -34.25 -22.41
N ASP A 322 -6.68 -35.29 -23.15
CA ASP A 322 -5.89 -36.41 -22.63
C ASP A 322 -4.51 -36.45 -23.31
N LYS A 323 -3.66 -37.39 -22.87
CA LYS A 323 -2.29 -37.51 -23.41
C LYS A 323 -2.28 -37.81 -24.91
N ALA A 324 -3.26 -38.56 -25.41
CA ALA A 324 -3.36 -38.91 -26.83
C ALA A 324 -3.75 -37.68 -27.67
N GLY A 325 -4.71 -36.88 -27.21
CA GLY A 325 -5.09 -35.61 -27.82
C GLY A 325 -3.93 -34.62 -27.84
N LEU A 326 -3.18 -34.48 -26.74
CA LEU A 326 -1.98 -33.65 -26.71
C LEU A 326 -0.93 -34.12 -27.72
N GLN A 327 -0.68 -35.42 -27.79
CA GLN A 327 0.26 -35.99 -28.76
C GLN A 327 -0.20 -35.73 -30.21
N ALA A 328 -1.50 -35.87 -30.48
CA ALA A 328 -2.07 -35.59 -31.81
C ALA A 328 -1.86 -34.11 -32.20
N ILE A 329 -2.07 -33.16 -31.28
CA ILE A 329 -1.81 -31.73 -31.53
C ILE A 329 -0.33 -31.52 -31.87
N LEU A 330 0.58 -32.05 -31.06
CA LEU A 330 2.02 -31.87 -31.23
C LEU A 330 2.55 -32.51 -32.52
N GLN A 331 1.91 -33.59 -32.99
CA GLN A 331 2.26 -34.24 -34.27
C GLN A 331 1.73 -33.48 -35.48
N THR A 332 0.54 -32.89 -35.35
CA THR A 332 -0.15 -32.21 -36.46
C THR A 332 0.30 -30.75 -36.61
N HIS A 333 0.85 -30.12 -35.55
CA HIS A 333 1.28 -28.72 -35.54
C HIS A 333 2.81 -28.60 -35.33
N PRO A 334 3.63 -28.84 -36.38
CA PRO A 334 5.09 -28.90 -36.26
C PRO A 334 5.74 -27.56 -35.87
N HIS A 335 5.05 -26.44 -36.08
CA HIS A 335 5.54 -25.10 -35.73
C HIS A 335 5.08 -24.61 -34.35
N LEU A 336 4.34 -25.45 -33.59
CA LEU A 336 3.82 -25.09 -32.28
C LEU A 336 4.96 -24.91 -31.28
N ARG A 337 5.14 -23.68 -30.82
CA ARG A 337 6.17 -23.28 -29.85
C ARG A 337 5.63 -23.25 -28.43
N GLU A 338 4.34 -23.04 -28.27
CA GLU A 338 3.69 -22.89 -26.98
C GLU A 338 2.31 -23.53 -26.96
N ILE A 339 2.03 -24.28 -25.89
CA ILE A 339 0.69 -24.74 -25.57
C ILE A 339 0.38 -24.49 -24.10
N ASN A 340 -0.76 -23.85 -23.83
CA ASN A 340 -1.23 -23.60 -22.46
C ASN A 340 -2.18 -24.72 -22.01
N LEU A 341 -1.74 -25.53 -21.05
CA LEU A 341 -2.53 -26.61 -20.44
C LEU A 341 -3.06 -26.25 -19.05
N ILE A 342 -2.87 -25.00 -18.60
CA ILE A 342 -3.39 -24.53 -17.31
C ILE A 342 -4.92 -24.65 -17.33
N SER A 343 -5.51 -25.02 -16.19
CA SER A 343 -6.95 -25.26 -16.06
C SER A 343 -7.52 -26.37 -16.97
N THR A 344 -6.69 -27.32 -17.42
CA THR A 344 -7.13 -28.55 -18.10
C THR A 344 -6.99 -29.79 -17.22
N SER A 345 -7.52 -30.93 -17.67
CA SER A 345 -7.28 -32.25 -17.04
C SER A 345 -5.80 -32.66 -17.00
N LEU A 346 -4.97 -32.11 -17.90
CA LEU A 346 -3.53 -32.37 -17.92
C LEU A 346 -2.71 -31.33 -17.14
N SER A 347 -3.34 -30.28 -16.62
CA SER A 347 -2.66 -29.18 -15.91
C SER A 347 -1.71 -29.66 -14.80
N ARG A 348 -2.07 -30.75 -14.12
CA ARG A 348 -1.31 -31.34 -13.01
C ARG A 348 -0.54 -32.61 -13.36
N THR A 349 -0.49 -32.98 -14.64
CA THR A 349 0.18 -34.22 -15.06
C THR A 349 1.59 -33.89 -15.52
N GLN A 350 2.59 -34.57 -14.96
CA GLN A 350 3.96 -34.46 -15.48
C GLN A 350 4.02 -34.93 -16.93
N MET A 351 4.56 -34.07 -17.79
CA MET A 351 4.74 -34.33 -19.21
C MET A 351 6.23 -34.46 -19.53
N PRO A 352 6.62 -35.43 -20.37
CA PRO A 352 7.97 -35.44 -20.94
C PRO A 352 8.17 -34.17 -21.79
N THR A 353 9.41 -33.68 -21.85
CA THR A 353 9.77 -32.59 -22.75
C THR A 353 9.57 -33.06 -24.20
N MET A 354 8.55 -32.54 -24.88
CA MET A 354 8.17 -32.98 -26.22
C MET A 354 8.59 -31.91 -27.24
N GLY A 355 9.52 -32.24 -28.13
CA GLY A 355 9.71 -31.57 -29.42
C GLY A 355 10.07 -30.08 -29.41
N GLY A 356 10.58 -29.51 -28.31
CA GLY A 356 10.91 -28.09 -28.24
C GLY A 356 9.69 -27.16 -28.05
N THR A 357 8.47 -27.71 -28.05
CA THR A 357 7.25 -26.99 -27.68
C THR A 357 7.23 -26.76 -26.18
N ARG A 358 7.00 -25.52 -25.77
CA ARG A 358 6.85 -25.13 -24.37
C ARG A 358 5.43 -25.42 -23.89
N ILE A 359 5.33 -26.22 -22.84
CA ILE A 359 4.04 -26.59 -22.23
C ILE A 359 3.87 -25.78 -20.95
N LEU A 360 2.91 -24.85 -20.92
CA LEU A 360 2.55 -24.14 -19.70
C LEU A 360 1.65 -25.05 -18.86
N SER A 361 2.07 -25.38 -17.64
CA SER A 361 1.31 -26.25 -16.74
C SER A 361 1.65 -25.97 -15.28
N ILE A 362 0.87 -26.57 -14.38
CA ILE A 362 1.00 -26.47 -12.92
C ILE A 362 1.23 -27.87 -12.31
N SER A 363 1.93 -28.73 -13.05
CA SER A 363 2.19 -30.14 -12.68
C SER A 363 3.13 -30.29 -11.50
N THR A 364 4.09 -29.40 -11.38
CA THR A 364 5.00 -29.29 -10.24
C THR A 364 5.19 -27.82 -9.91
N ILE A 365 5.80 -27.56 -8.76
CA ILE A 365 6.17 -26.19 -8.35
C ILE A 365 7.19 -25.61 -9.31
N GLU A 366 8.17 -26.42 -9.71
CA GLU A 366 9.14 -26.05 -10.73
C GLU A 366 8.46 -25.66 -12.03
N GLN A 367 7.54 -26.48 -12.54
CA GLN A 367 6.85 -26.18 -13.79
C GLN A 367 5.94 -24.96 -13.67
N THR A 368 5.34 -24.72 -12.50
CA THR A 368 4.56 -23.51 -12.20
C THR A 368 5.46 -22.27 -12.26
N ALA A 369 6.63 -22.30 -11.61
CA ALA A 369 7.59 -21.21 -11.62
C ALA A 369 8.18 -20.94 -13.01
N VAL A 370 8.49 -22.00 -13.77
CA VAL A 370 8.94 -21.90 -15.17
C VAL A 370 7.86 -21.28 -16.05
N SER A 371 6.60 -21.74 -15.92
CA SER A 371 5.47 -21.18 -16.67
C SER A 371 5.27 -19.71 -16.32
N LEU A 372 5.32 -19.33 -15.05
CA LEU A 372 5.20 -17.94 -14.60
C LEU A 372 6.32 -17.07 -15.17
N THR A 373 7.57 -17.49 -15.02
CA THR A 373 8.74 -16.75 -15.51
C THR A 373 8.67 -16.54 -17.02
N TYR A 374 8.23 -17.56 -17.75
CA TYR A 374 8.06 -17.48 -19.19
C TYR A 374 6.95 -16.49 -19.60
N VAL A 375 5.78 -16.56 -18.96
CA VAL A 375 4.66 -15.64 -19.25
C VAL A 375 5.03 -14.20 -18.87
N ILE A 376 5.78 -14.01 -17.80
CA ILE A 376 6.37 -12.70 -17.46
C ILE A 376 7.35 -12.23 -18.55
N SER A 377 8.17 -13.12 -19.10
CA SER A 377 9.18 -12.74 -20.10
C SER A 377 8.62 -12.57 -21.52
N SER A 378 7.35 -12.90 -21.74
CA SER A 378 6.70 -12.92 -23.06
C SER A 378 5.60 -11.84 -23.15
N PRO A 379 5.95 -10.56 -23.35
CA PRO A 379 5.02 -9.44 -23.24
C PRO A 379 3.93 -9.36 -24.32
N GLY A 380 4.01 -10.17 -25.39
CA GLY A 380 3.13 -10.10 -26.55
C GLY A 380 1.83 -10.92 -26.48
N SER A 381 1.59 -11.70 -25.42
CA SER A 381 0.36 -12.49 -25.31
C SER A 381 -0.82 -11.62 -24.87
N SER A 382 -1.89 -11.57 -25.68
CA SER A 382 -3.15 -10.87 -25.38
C SER A 382 -3.81 -11.36 -24.08
N ARG A 383 -3.52 -12.60 -23.65
CA ARG A 383 -4.07 -13.23 -22.44
C ARG A 383 -3.05 -13.43 -21.33
N ARG A 384 -1.89 -12.78 -21.43
CA ARG A 384 -0.83 -12.79 -20.40
C ARG A 384 -1.41 -12.57 -19.01
N ASP A 385 -2.31 -11.60 -18.85
CA ASP A 385 -2.84 -11.19 -17.55
C ASP A 385 -3.71 -12.27 -16.88
N GLU A 386 -4.52 -12.97 -17.68
CA GLU A 386 -5.40 -14.05 -17.20
C GLU A 386 -4.58 -15.29 -16.79
N ILE A 387 -3.57 -15.63 -17.59
CA ILE A 387 -2.63 -16.72 -17.30
C ILE A 387 -1.83 -16.40 -16.03
N LEU A 388 -1.34 -15.17 -15.91
CA LEU A 388 -0.62 -14.72 -14.72
C LEU A 388 -1.47 -14.80 -13.46
N SER A 389 -2.73 -14.36 -13.52
CA SER A 389 -3.64 -14.41 -12.38
C SER A 389 -3.91 -15.86 -11.94
N THR A 390 -4.07 -16.78 -12.90
CA THR A 390 -4.25 -18.21 -12.60
C THR A 390 -3.00 -18.84 -11.97
N LEU A 391 -1.81 -18.55 -12.52
CA LEU A 391 -0.54 -19.02 -11.97
C LEU A 391 -0.28 -18.47 -10.56
N LEU A 392 -0.62 -17.21 -10.31
CA LEU A 392 -0.51 -16.61 -8.98
C LEU A 392 -1.46 -17.24 -7.97
N GLU A 393 -2.71 -17.50 -8.34
CA GLU A 393 -3.65 -18.18 -7.47
C GLU A 393 -3.15 -19.59 -7.14
N GLU A 394 -2.54 -20.31 -8.09
CA GLU A 394 -1.92 -21.60 -7.80
C GLU A 394 -0.73 -21.47 -6.83
N MET A 395 0.17 -20.51 -7.05
CA MET A 395 1.29 -20.25 -6.13
C MET A 395 0.80 -19.88 -4.73
N LYS A 396 -0.30 -19.14 -4.65
CA LYS A 396 -0.97 -18.83 -3.38
C LYS A 396 -1.47 -20.10 -2.73
N GLN A 397 -2.18 -20.98 -3.44
CA GLN A 397 -2.63 -22.25 -2.88
C GLN A 397 -1.44 -23.09 -2.38
N ILE A 398 -0.33 -23.15 -3.13
CA ILE A 398 0.90 -23.83 -2.70
C ILE A 398 1.46 -23.21 -1.41
N ALA A 399 1.63 -21.89 -1.36
CA ALA A 399 2.17 -21.19 -0.21
C ALA A 399 1.27 -21.26 1.04
N TYR A 400 -0.04 -21.44 0.87
CA TYR A 400 -0.97 -21.60 1.99
C TYR A 400 -1.02 -23.04 2.52
N ARG A 401 -0.75 -24.07 1.71
CA ARG A 401 -0.68 -25.47 2.19
C ARG A 401 0.40 -25.67 3.25
N GLU A 402 1.57 -25.06 3.05
CA GLU A 402 2.69 -25.07 4.02
C GLU A 402 2.30 -24.58 5.42
N GLU A 403 1.31 -23.68 5.54
CA GLU A 403 0.90 -23.13 6.83
C GLU A 403 0.01 -24.11 7.65
N TYR A 404 -0.75 -24.96 6.96
CA TYR A 404 -1.75 -25.83 7.58
C TYR A 404 -1.28 -27.29 7.71
N ASP A 405 -0.38 -27.77 6.84
CA ASP A 405 0.02 -29.20 6.77
C ASP A 405 1.03 -29.65 7.84
N GLY A 406 1.32 -28.82 8.85
CA GLY A 406 2.08 -29.22 10.04
C GLY A 406 1.47 -30.36 10.86
N THR A 407 0.24 -30.80 10.54
CA THR A 407 -0.47 -31.89 11.23
C THR A 407 -0.82 -33.11 10.36
N ASP A 408 -0.78 -33.00 9.02
CA ASP A 408 -1.38 -34.01 8.12
C ASP A 408 -0.36 -34.88 7.34
N GLY A 409 0.94 -34.78 7.67
CA GLY A 409 1.95 -35.71 7.17
C GLY A 409 2.29 -35.59 5.68
N ARG A 410 1.92 -34.48 5.03
CA ARG A 410 2.47 -34.12 3.71
C ARG A 410 3.87 -33.55 3.86
N GLU A 411 4.74 -33.90 2.91
CA GLU A 411 6.13 -33.43 2.88
C GLU A 411 6.16 -31.91 2.72
N SER A 412 6.89 -31.23 3.61
CA SER A 412 7.21 -29.81 3.47
C SER A 412 7.95 -29.57 2.16
N LEU A 413 7.70 -28.44 1.53
CA LEU A 413 8.41 -27.97 0.35
C LEU A 413 9.93 -28.11 0.53
N SER A 414 10.60 -28.65 -0.48
CA SER A 414 12.06 -28.68 -0.52
C SER A 414 12.64 -27.27 -0.62
N GLU A 415 13.90 -27.09 -0.26
CA GLU A 415 14.61 -25.81 -0.38
C GLU A 415 14.62 -25.29 -1.84
N VAL A 416 14.74 -26.21 -2.80
CA VAL A 416 14.70 -25.89 -4.24
C VAL A 416 13.33 -25.37 -4.66
N GLU A 417 12.25 -26.02 -4.22
CA GLU A 417 10.88 -25.60 -4.55
C GLU A 417 10.53 -24.24 -3.95
N HIS A 418 10.96 -23.98 -2.72
CA HIS A 418 10.83 -22.67 -2.10
C HIS A 418 11.55 -21.57 -2.89
N GLN A 419 12.78 -21.85 -3.32
CA GLN A 419 13.58 -20.92 -4.10
C GLN A 419 12.92 -20.62 -5.46
N LEU A 420 12.36 -21.62 -6.14
CA LEU A 420 11.63 -21.46 -7.40
C LEU A 420 10.34 -20.64 -7.24
N LEU A 421 9.57 -20.89 -6.18
CA LEU A 421 8.39 -20.06 -5.87
C LEU A 421 8.80 -18.60 -5.64
N LEU A 422 9.89 -18.40 -4.91
CA LEU A 422 10.39 -17.08 -4.61
C LEU A 422 10.83 -16.33 -5.88
N ASP A 423 11.59 -16.99 -6.77
CA ASP A 423 12.03 -16.44 -8.06
C ASP A 423 10.84 -15.99 -8.90
N GLY A 424 9.81 -16.84 -8.99
CA GLY A 424 8.57 -16.55 -9.71
C GLY A 424 7.82 -15.34 -9.15
N VAL A 425 7.61 -15.30 -7.82
CA VAL A 425 6.88 -14.19 -7.17
C VAL A 425 7.64 -12.89 -7.28
N ILE A 426 8.95 -12.87 -7.05
CA ILE A 426 9.75 -11.63 -7.17
C ILE A 426 9.74 -11.14 -8.62
N SER A 427 9.86 -12.04 -9.60
CA SER A 427 9.77 -11.69 -11.03
C SER A 427 8.41 -11.08 -11.36
N PHE A 428 7.31 -11.64 -10.83
CA PHE A 428 5.97 -11.09 -11.02
C PHE A 428 5.85 -9.69 -10.43
N ILE A 429 6.28 -9.50 -9.17
CA ILE A 429 6.23 -8.19 -8.51
C ILE A 429 7.06 -7.19 -9.31
N LYS A 430 8.26 -7.57 -9.76
CA LYS A 430 9.10 -6.71 -10.61
C LYS A 430 8.37 -6.30 -11.89
N MET A 431 7.74 -7.24 -12.58
CA MET A 431 6.98 -6.97 -13.79
C MET A 431 5.84 -5.97 -13.52
N VAL A 432 5.00 -6.19 -12.50
CA VAL A 432 3.90 -5.27 -12.19
C VAL A 432 4.43 -3.87 -11.82
N VAL A 433 5.49 -3.84 -11.02
CA VAL A 433 6.08 -2.59 -10.50
C VAL A 433 6.84 -1.82 -11.55
N VAL A 434 7.47 -2.48 -12.53
CA VAL A 434 8.26 -1.82 -13.58
C VAL A 434 7.38 -1.51 -14.79
N GLU A 435 6.65 -2.50 -15.31
CA GLU A 435 5.97 -2.41 -16.61
C GLU A 435 4.58 -1.78 -16.51
N LYS A 436 3.76 -2.17 -15.52
CA LYS A 436 2.33 -1.86 -15.55
C LYS A 436 1.92 -0.59 -14.83
N ASP A 437 2.69 -0.16 -13.83
CA ASP A 437 2.29 0.92 -12.93
C ASP A 437 0.85 0.75 -12.37
N GLN A 438 0.43 -0.49 -12.14
CA GLN A 438 -0.94 -0.79 -11.73
C GLN A 438 -0.96 -1.25 -10.27
N GLU A 439 -1.81 -0.58 -9.49
CA GLU A 439 -2.24 -1.05 -8.18
C GLU A 439 -3.40 -2.02 -8.42
N ASN A 440 -3.18 -3.33 -8.31
CA ASN A 440 -4.23 -4.32 -8.46
C ASN A 440 -4.18 -5.40 -7.35
N ASP A 441 -5.22 -6.21 -7.29
CA ASP A 441 -5.33 -7.29 -6.30
C ASP A 441 -4.25 -8.36 -6.50
N ASP A 442 -3.79 -8.59 -7.74
CA ASP A 442 -2.71 -9.54 -8.04
C ASP A 442 -1.37 -9.13 -7.41
N LEU A 443 -1.00 -7.84 -7.47
CA LEU A 443 0.18 -7.31 -6.78
C LEU A 443 0.07 -7.54 -5.28
N MET A 444 -1.13 -7.35 -4.73
CA MET A 444 -1.34 -7.54 -3.31
C MET A 444 -1.28 -9.02 -2.92
N ASP A 445 -1.79 -9.91 -3.75
CA ASP A 445 -1.67 -11.34 -3.52
C ASP A 445 -0.22 -11.81 -3.66
N ALA A 446 0.52 -11.35 -4.66
CA ALA A 446 1.95 -11.60 -4.78
C ALA A 446 2.74 -11.11 -3.55
N MET A 447 2.44 -9.92 -3.03
CA MET A 447 3.06 -9.39 -1.82
C MET A 447 2.70 -10.18 -0.55
N LYS A 448 1.48 -10.72 -0.46
CA LYS A 448 1.09 -11.64 0.63
C LYS A 448 1.86 -12.96 0.54
N ILE A 449 1.95 -13.55 -0.66
CA ILE A 449 2.70 -14.78 -0.91
C ILE A 449 4.17 -14.56 -0.50
N LEU A 450 4.80 -13.49 -0.98
CA LEU A 450 6.16 -13.13 -0.61
C LEU A 450 6.34 -12.95 0.91
N ASN A 451 5.41 -12.26 1.56
CA ASN A 451 5.47 -12.11 3.02
C ASN A 451 5.30 -13.44 3.77
N LYS A 452 4.58 -14.41 3.21
CA LYS A 452 4.47 -15.76 3.78
C LYS A 452 5.75 -16.56 3.55
N LEU A 453 6.28 -16.57 2.33
CA LEU A 453 7.52 -17.27 2.00
C LEU A 453 8.70 -16.78 2.84
N THR A 454 8.80 -15.47 3.10
CA THR A 454 9.82 -14.89 4.01
C THR A 454 9.65 -15.26 5.50
N ILE A 455 8.50 -15.80 5.91
CA ILE A 455 8.28 -16.31 7.28
C ILE A 455 8.66 -17.78 7.36
N ILE A 456 8.31 -18.56 6.33
CA ILE A 456 8.53 -20.00 6.27
C ILE A 456 10.01 -20.31 6.06
N VAL A 457 10.64 -19.64 5.08
CA VAL A 457 12.07 -19.83 4.78
C VAL A 457 12.85 -18.63 5.29
N PRO A 458 13.75 -18.82 6.27
CA PRO A 458 14.65 -17.77 6.72
C PRO A 458 15.39 -17.16 5.54
N ILE A 459 15.49 -15.82 5.53
CA ILE A 459 16.09 -15.07 4.41
C ILE A 459 17.56 -15.40 4.19
N GLU A 460 18.21 -15.99 5.19
CA GLU A 460 19.58 -16.50 5.18
C GLU A 460 19.75 -17.69 4.24
N MET A 461 18.69 -18.46 4.01
CA MET A 461 18.70 -19.59 3.08
C MET A 461 18.47 -19.14 1.63
N TRP A 462 18.16 -17.86 1.41
CA TRP A 462 17.89 -17.35 0.07
C TRP A 462 19.19 -17.08 -0.68
N SER A 463 19.19 -17.30 -2.00
CA SER A 463 20.32 -16.91 -2.84
C SER A 463 20.60 -15.39 -2.74
N LEU A 464 21.87 -15.00 -2.78
CA LEU A 464 22.27 -13.57 -2.76
C LEU A 464 21.60 -12.78 -3.89
N LEU A 465 21.38 -13.41 -5.05
CA LEU A 465 20.68 -12.83 -6.19
C LEU A 465 19.24 -12.46 -5.82
N ASN A 466 18.52 -13.36 -5.14
CA ASN A 466 17.15 -13.10 -4.71
C ASN A 466 17.04 -12.05 -3.64
N GLN A 467 17.99 -12.02 -2.73
CA GLN A 467 18.05 -10.98 -1.72
C GLN A 467 18.23 -9.61 -2.37
N ALA A 468 19.19 -9.49 -3.30
CA ALA A 468 19.41 -8.26 -4.05
C ALA A 468 18.18 -7.86 -4.89
N LEU A 469 17.57 -8.82 -5.59
CA LEU A 469 16.38 -8.59 -6.42
C LEU A 469 15.19 -8.16 -5.57
N LEU A 470 14.93 -8.83 -4.44
CA LEU A 470 13.88 -8.45 -3.50
C LEU A 470 14.13 -7.02 -3.00
N ARG A 471 15.36 -6.72 -2.55
CA ARG A 471 15.73 -5.37 -2.09
C ARG A 471 15.41 -4.33 -3.15
N ASP A 472 15.88 -4.53 -4.37
CA ASP A 472 15.73 -3.57 -5.45
C ASP A 472 14.26 -3.39 -5.86
N VAL A 473 13.48 -4.46 -5.88
CA VAL A 473 12.02 -4.42 -6.16
C VAL A 473 11.29 -3.68 -5.04
N MET A 474 11.58 -3.98 -3.78
CA MET A 474 10.92 -3.31 -2.64
C MET A 474 11.32 -1.83 -2.54
N LEU A 475 12.58 -1.49 -2.82
CA LEU A 475 13.03 -0.09 -2.91
C LEU A 475 12.32 0.64 -4.05
N SER A 476 12.17 -0.01 -5.20
CA SER A 476 11.44 0.54 -6.35
C SER A 476 9.96 0.75 -6.01
N LEU A 477 9.32 -0.20 -5.34
CA LEU A 477 7.96 -0.08 -4.81
C LEU A 477 7.82 1.12 -3.87
N LEU A 478 8.73 1.28 -2.91
CA LEU A 478 8.66 2.38 -1.95
C LEU A 478 8.93 3.74 -2.59
N LYS A 479 9.81 3.80 -3.59
CA LYS A 479 10.07 5.01 -4.38
C LYS A 479 8.87 5.38 -5.27
N ARG A 480 8.26 4.39 -5.92
CA ARG A 480 7.15 4.57 -6.87
C ARG A 480 5.83 4.87 -6.16
N TYR A 481 5.60 4.22 -5.02
CA TYR A 481 4.43 4.41 -4.18
C TYR A 481 4.82 5.01 -2.83
N PRO A 482 5.36 6.25 -2.81
CA PRO A 482 5.64 6.94 -1.56
C PRO A 482 4.30 7.10 -0.83
N LEU A 483 4.28 6.95 0.49
CA LEU A 483 3.06 6.97 1.30
C LEU A 483 2.29 8.31 1.32
N LYS A 484 2.54 9.22 0.37
CA LYS A 484 1.89 10.52 0.25
C LYS A 484 0.38 10.38 -0.02
N LEU A 485 -0.39 10.80 0.98
CA LEU A 485 -1.65 11.55 0.85
C LEU A 485 -2.74 10.99 -0.09
N ARG A 486 -2.98 9.67 -0.11
CA ARG A 486 -4.27 9.14 -0.60
C ARG A 486 -5.13 8.66 0.58
N PRO A 487 -5.86 9.56 1.27
CA PRO A 487 -6.83 9.16 2.27
C PRO A 487 -7.90 8.27 1.59
N GLY A 488 -7.88 6.96 1.88
CA GLY A 488 -8.86 5.99 1.39
C GLY A 488 -8.30 4.73 0.72
N SER A 489 -7.06 4.73 0.23
CA SER A 489 -6.48 3.53 -0.41
C SER A 489 -5.91 2.54 0.62
N ASN A 490 -6.77 1.67 1.14
CA ASN A 490 -6.34 0.57 2.02
C ASN A 490 -5.32 -0.37 1.34
N LEU A 491 -5.34 -0.48 0.01
CA LEU A 491 -4.49 -1.37 -0.76
C LEU A 491 -3.02 -0.90 -0.74
N LEU A 492 -2.74 0.32 -1.19
CA LEU A 492 -1.38 0.87 -1.23
C LEU A 492 -0.72 0.87 0.14
N SER A 493 -1.47 1.24 1.18
CA SER A 493 -0.96 1.18 2.54
C SER A 493 -0.60 -0.23 3.01
N LYS A 494 -1.33 -1.26 2.54
CA LYS A 494 -1.00 -2.65 2.81
C LYS A 494 0.25 -3.06 2.01
N ILE A 495 0.32 -2.76 0.71
CA ILE A 495 1.48 -3.05 -0.14
C ILE A 495 2.76 -2.48 0.47
N THR A 496 2.79 -1.19 0.82
CA THR A 496 3.95 -0.56 1.46
C THR A 496 4.27 -1.21 2.80
N HIS A 497 3.26 -1.61 3.58
CA HIS A 497 3.50 -2.29 4.84
C HIS A 497 4.19 -3.64 4.65
N TYR A 498 3.72 -4.46 3.69
CA TYR A 498 4.38 -5.72 3.35
C TYR A 498 5.78 -5.48 2.78
N ALA A 499 5.97 -4.45 1.96
CA ALA A 499 7.27 -4.08 1.42
C ALA A 499 8.28 -3.73 2.52
N LEU A 500 7.87 -2.89 3.49
CA LEU A 500 8.70 -2.54 4.65
C LEU A 500 8.95 -3.73 5.56
N ALA A 501 7.97 -4.63 5.75
CA ALA A 501 8.15 -5.84 6.54
C ALA A 501 9.18 -6.79 5.89
N ASN A 502 9.07 -7.02 4.59
CA ASN A 502 9.97 -7.89 3.82
C ASN A 502 11.38 -7.30 3.72
N LEU A 503 11.51 -6.00 3.41
CA LEU A 503 12.80 -5.30 3.46
C LEU A 503 13.41 -5.37 4.84
N GLY A 504 12.59 -5.16 5.87
CA GLY A 504 13.04 -5.32 7.23
C GLY A 504 13.67 -6.69 7.45
N ARG A 505 12.96 -7.78 7.13
CA ARG A 505 13.51 -9.13 7.36
C ARG A 505 14.84 -9.32 6.63
N LEU A 506 14.94 -8.91 5.36
CA LEU A 506 16.14 -9.02 4.55
C LEU A 506 17.35 -8.32 5.20
N LEU A 507 17.13 -7.15 5.77
CA LEU A 507 18.18 -6.31 6.35
C LEU A 507 18.65 -6.73 7.74
N VAL A 508 17.83 -7.47 8.50
CA VAL A 508 18.25 -7.94 9.82
C VAL A 508 19.46 -8.87 9.70
N HIS A 509 19.52 -9.63 8.61
CA HIS A 509 20.30 -10.86 8.56
C HIS A 509 21.53 -10.78 7.65
N ASN A 510 21.49 -10.05 6.53
CA ASN A 510 22.51 -10.22 5.49
C ASN A 510 23.26 -8.96 5.03
N GLU A 511 22.88 -7.76 5.46
CA GLU A 511 23.53 -6.54 4.96
C GLU A 511 24.24 -5.77 6.07
N GLY A 512 25.51 -5.43 5.80
CA GLY A 512 26.24 -4.47 6.60
C GLY A 512 25.49 -3.15 6.70
N PRO A 513 25.76 -2.36 7.74
CA PRO A 513 24.94 -1.22 8.09
C PRO A 513 24.91 -0.11 7.02
N GLU A 514 25.81 -0.14 6.04
CA GLU A 514 25.79 0.69 4.83
C GLU A 514 24.47 0.62 4.04
N ASN A 515 23.79 -0.53 4.00
CA ASN A 515 22.53 -0.69 3.27
C ASN A 515 21.29 -0.40 4.14
N LEU A 516 21.45 -0.33 5.47
CA LEU A 516 20.38 0.05 6.38
C LEU A 516 20.00 1.53 6.26
N VAL A 517 20.96 2.39 5.91
CA VAL A 517 20.76 3.85 5.88
C VAL A 517 19.74 4.28 4.81
N PRO A 518 19.82 3.87 3.54
CA PRO A 518 18.82 4.25 2.53
C PRO A 518 17.41 3.78 2.89
N ILE A 519 17.27 2.60 3.49
CA ILE A 519 15.96 2.02 3.80
C ILE A 519 15.34 2.67 5.03
N VAL A 520 16.14 2.96 6.06
CA VAL A 520 15.66 3.79 7.17
C VAL A 520 15.33 5.20 6.67
N GLY A 521 16.12 5.77 5.76
CA GLY A 521 15.80 7.04 5.11
C GLY A 521 14.45 7.02 4.42
N ILE A 522 14.20 5.99 3.60
CA ILE A 522 12.90 5.81 2.95
C ILE A 522 11.79 5.60 3.98
N ALA A 523 11.98 4.79 5.01
CA ALA A 523 11.00 4.58 6.06
C ALA A 523 10.71 5.88 6.83
N VAL A 524 11.71 6.73 7.06
CA VAL A 524 11.55 8.04 7.70
C VAL A 524 10.82 9.02 6.79
N GLU A 525 11.20 9.15 5.52
CA GLU A 525 10.47 9.96 4.53
C GLU A 525 9.02 9.50 4.38
N THR A 526 8.83 8.19 4.43
CA THR A 526 7.54 7.52 4.44
C THR A 526 6.72 7.90 5.69
N LEU A 527 7.36 7.94 6.86
CA LEU A 527 6.73 8.44 8.09
C LEU A 527 6.44 9.94 8.04
N LYS A 528 7.29 10.76 7.40
CA LYS A 528 7.07 12.21 7.21
C LYS A 528 5.77 12.46 6.47
N ALA A 529 5.48 11.65 5.45
CA ALA A 529 4.28 11.76 4.63
C ALA A 529 2.97 11.34 5.33
N LYS A 530 3.04 10.58 6.44
CA LYS A 530 1.89 9.86 7.04
C LYS A 530 1.58 10.19 8.51
N ILE A 531 1.96 11.38 9.00
CA ILE A 531 1.60 11.84 10.35
C ILE A 531 0.10 12.23 10.41
N GLU A 532 -0.79 11.29 10.06
CA GLU A 532 -2.22 11.34 10.37
C GLU A 532 -2.50 10.45 11.58
N LEU A 533 -3.30 11.00 12.49
CA LEU A 533 -3.46 10.54 13.87
C LEU A 533 -4.30 9.26 13.97
N GLY A 534 -3.76 8.23 14.63
CA GLY A 534 -4.44 6.95 14.85
C GLY A 534 -4.09 5.83 13.87
N ASN A 535 -3.15 6.05 12.96
CA ASN A 535 -2.78 5.05 11.96
C ASN A 535 -1.83 3.98 12.52
N ASN A 536 -2.31 2.73 12.64
CA ASN A 536 -1.51 1.56 13.04
C ASN A 536 -0.22 1.38 12.19
N ASN A 537 -0.16 1.96 10.99
CA ASN A 537 1.02 1.90 10.14
C ASN A 537 2.23 2.64 10.73
N PHE A 538 2.04 3.79 11.41
CA PHE A 538 3.17 4.48 12.07
C PHE A 538 3.76 3.60 13.15
N VAL A 539 2.92 3.00 13.99
CA VAL A 539 3.34 2.09 15.06
C VAL A 539 4.13 0.91 14.50
N ARG A 540 3.65 0.30 13.41
CA ARG A 540 4.34 -0.82 12.75
C ARG A 540 5.67 -0.39 12.15
N CYS A 541 5.72 0.72 11.41
CA CYS A 541 6.96 1.25 10.85
C CYS A 541 7.97 1.62 11.94
N PHE A 542 7.52 2.23 13.04
CA PHE A 542 8.37 2.57 14.17
C PHE A 542 8.91 1.32 14.86
N ASN A 543 8.11 0.25 15.01
CA ASN A 543 8.58 -1.00 15.60
C ASN A 543 9.64 -1.66 14.73
N ILE A 544 9.44 -1.66 13.41
CA ILE A 544 10.42 -2.08 12.41
C ILE A 544 11.69 -1.27 12.62
N LEU A 545 11.62 0.07 12.52
CA LEU A 545 12.75 0.98 12.74
C LEU A 545 13.48 0.73 14.05
N ASN A 546 12.78 0.62 15.19
CA ASN A 546 13.37 0.37 16.49
C ASN A 546 14.16 -0.95 16.52
N SER A 547 13.61 -2.02 15.92
CA SER A 547 14.28 -3.31 15.78
C SER A 547 15.61 -3.19 15.01
N TYR A 548 15.63 -2.46 13.88
CA TYR A 548 16.87 -2.25 13.11
C TYR A 548 17.86 -1.37 13.84
N PHE A 549 17.35 -0.27 14.41
CA PHE A 549 18.17 0.68 15.10
C PHE A 549 18.93 0.02 16.24
N GLU A 550 18.36 -0.97 16.94
CA GLU A 550 19.08 -1.70 17.99
C GLU A 550 20.31 -2.47 17.47
N LYS A 551 20.26 -2.96 16.22
CA LYS A 551 21.32 -3.78 15.60
C LYS A 551 22.43 -2.97 14.90
N MET A 552 22.18 -1.68 14.63
CA MET A 552 23.14 -0.81 13.93
C MET A 552 24.36 -0.45 14.78
N SER A 553 25.50 -0.23 14.12
CA SER A 553 26.69 0.37 14.75
C SER A 553 26.37 1.79 15.26
N HIS A 554 27.17 2.30 16.19
CA HIS A 554 27.01 3.66 16.70
C HIS A 554 27.07 4.72 15.59
N ASN A 555 27.98 4.56 14.62
CA ASN A 555 28.17 5.54 13.55
C ASN A 555 26.98 5.59 12.59
N ASP A 556 26.39 4.45 12.26
CA ASP A 556 25.25 4.40 11.32
C ASP A 556 23.98 4.94 11.94
N LYS A 557 23.78 4.69 13.25
CA LYS A 557 22.73 5.35 14.05
C LYS A 557 22.83 6.86 13.91
N LEU A 558 24.02 7.42 14.11
CA LEU A 558 24.25 8.86 14.01
C LEU A 558 24.05 9.39 12.59
N LYS A 559 24.51 8.66 11.57
CA LYS A 559 24.33 9.03 10.17
C LYS A 559 22.85 9.13 9.82
N ILE A 560 22.05 8.12 10.17
CA ILE A 560 20.60 8.12 9.95
C ILE A 560 19.91 9.28 10.64
N ILE A 561 20.24 9.53 11.91
CA ILE A 561 19.64 10.64 12.65
C ILE A 561 19.90 11.96 11.93
N ARG A 562 21.15 12.20 11.52
CA ARG A 562 21.58 13.45 10.85
C ARG A 562 20.94 13.60 9.48
N GLU A 563 20.96 12.55 8.67
CA GLU A 563 20.48 12.60 7.29
C GLU A 563 18.95 12.66 7.20
N CYS A 564 18.24 12.06 8.17
CA CYS A 564 16.78 11.90 8.08
C CYS A 564 15.98 12.83 9.00
N SER A 565 16.64 13.59 9.89
CA SER A 565 15.98 14.38 10.97
C SER A 565 14.99 13.53 11.79
N LEU A 566 15.42 12.33 12.18
CA LEU A 566 14.53 11.35 12.83
C LEU A 566 13.97 11.85 14.16
N ASP A 567 14.75 12.61 14.93
CA ASP A 567 14.32 13.23 16.19
C ASP A 567 13.23 14.29 15.97
N GLU A 568 13.40 15.18 15.01
CA GLU A 568 12.37 16.16 14.63
C GLU A 568 11.06 15.46 14.22
N LEU A 569 11.15 14.39 13.44
CA LEU A 569 10.00 13.60 13.02
C LEU A 569 9.26 12.98 14.22
N ILE A 570 9.99 12.32 15.12
CA ILE A 570 9.37 11.69 16.30
C ILE A 570 8.72 12.75 17.17
N LEU A 571 9.34 13.92 17.34
CA LEU A 571 8.73 15.02 18.08
C LEU A 571 7.45 15.53 17.41
N LYS A 572 7.47 15.77 16.10
CA LYS A 572 6.27 16.18 15.34
C LYS A 572 5.16 15.15 15.50
N PHE A 573 5.51 13.86 15.43
CA PHE A 573 4.57 12.79 15.70
C PHE A 573 4.04 12.85 17.13
N LEU A 574 4.89 12.98 18.15
CA LEU A 574 4.46 13.06 19.54
C LEU A 574 3.49 14.23 19.74
N LYS A 575 3.86 15.44 19.33
CA LYS A 575 3.04 16.66 19.46
C LYS A 575 1.66 16.56 18.82
N LYS A 576 1.57 15.97 17.63
CA LYS A 576 0.29 15.81 16.92
C LYS A 576 -0.47 14.57 17.43
N GLY A 577 0.26 13.47 17.61
CA GLY A 577 -0.09 12.05 17.76
C GLY A 577 -0.58 11.59 19.12
N SER A 578 -0.01 12.17 20.16
CA SER A 578 0.05 11.53 21.46
C SER A 578 -1.32 11.14 21.98
N LYS A 579 -2.30 12.05 21.93
CA LYS A 579 -3.66 11.88 22.48
C LYS A 579 -4.33 10.58 22.04
N TYR A 580 -3.98 10.05 20.87
CA TYR A 580 -4.55 8.82 20.31
C TYR A 580 -3.59 7.62 20.37
N ALA A 581 -2.33 7.82 20.73
CA ALA A 581 -1.35 6.76 20.89
C ALA A 581 -1.65 5.90 22.14
N LEU A 582 -1.51 4.60 22.02
CA LEU A 582 -1.58 3.67 23.16
C LEU A 582 -0.37 3.87 24.09
N ASN A 583 -0.58 3.74 25.41
CA ASN A 583 0.48 3.93 26.42
C ASN A 583 1.69 3.02 26.18
N PHE A 584 1.43 1.77 25.76
CA PHE A 584 2.47 0.82 25.35
C PHE A 584 3.36 1.35 24.22
N PHE A 585 2.80 2.10 23.26
CA PHE A 585 3.56 2.66 22.16
C PHE A 585 4.41 3.86 22.61
N LEU A 586 3.85 4.75 23.43
CA LEU A 586 4.62 5.84 24.05
C LEU A 586 5.78 5.28 24.90
N GLY A 587 5.56 4.15 25.59
CA GLY A 587 6.61 3.44 26.32
C GLY A 587 7.72 2.90 25.41
N ARG A 588 7.38 2.41 24.20
CA ARG A 588 8.37 2.02 23.19
C ARG A 588 9.15 3.21 22.65
N ILE A 589 8.49 4.34 22.38
CA ILE A 589 9.18 5.58 21.99
C ILE A 589 10.13 6.03 23.10
N ALA A 590 9.70 6.00 24.37
CA ALA A 590 10.58 6.34 25.50
C ALA A 590 11.80 5.41 25.56
N LYS A 591 11.62 4.09 25.42
CA LYS A 591 12.73 3.13 25.38
C LYS A 591 13.67 3.38 24.20
N PHE A 592 13.12 3.67 23.02
CA PHE A 592 13.89 4.02 21.84
C PHE A 592 14.74 5.27 22.10
N ILE A 593 14.15 6.33 22.65
CA ILE A 593 14.85 7.57 23.03
C ILE A 593 16.01 7.30 24.01
N GLY A 594 15.78 6.44 25.00
CA GLY A 594 16.80 6.08 25.98
C GLY A 594 17.91 5.19 25.43
N LYS A 595 17.69 4.50 24.30
CA LYS A 595 18.68 3.67 23.60
C LYS A 595 19.43 4.42 22.51
N LEU A 596 18.88 5.53 22.03
CA LEU A 596 19.53 6.33 21.01
C LEU A 596 20.85 6.87 21.57
N ALA A 597 21.91 6.70 20.77
CA ALA A 597 23.26 7.24 20.97
C ALA A 597 23.32 8.79 21.01
N PHE A 598 22.20 9.44 21.30
CA PHE A 598 21.96 10.87 21.12
C PHE A 598 22.80 11.79 21.99
N PHE A 599 23.47 11.26 23.02
CA PHE A 599 24.17 12.08 24.01
C PHE A 599 25.63 11.70 24.19
N ASP A 600 26.18 10.95 23.24
CA ASP A 600 27.60 10.65 23.22
C ASP A 600 28.43 11.91 22.96
N ARG A 601 29.65 11.93 23.48
CA ARG A 601 30.53 13.11 23.52
C ARG A 601 30.88 13.66 22.13
N ASP A 602 30.77 12.85 21.08
CA ASP A 602 31.35 13.14 19.77
C ASP A 602 30.35 13.69 18.74
N VAL A 603 29.16 14.11 19.19
CA VAL A 603 28.12 14.63 18.29
C VAL A 603 27.76 16.08 18.61
N PRO A 604 28.56 17.06 18.13
CA PRO A 604 28.35 18.48 18.41
C PRO A 604 27.19 19.13 17.64
N ASN A 605 26.66 18.52 16.57
CA ASN A 605 25.79 19.21 15.59
C ASN A 605 24.33 18.72 15.54
N LEU A 606 23.85 18.00 16.54
CA LEU A 606 22.45 17.61 16.58
C LEU A 606 21.67 18.49 17.56
N ASP A 607 20.50 18.95 17.13
CA ASP A 607 19.65 19.87 17.88
C ASP A 607 19.16 19.22 19.20
N MET A 608 19.86 19.56 20.30
CA MET A 608 19.51 19.15 21.65
C MET A 608 18.10 19.56 22.05
N ASP A 609 17.55 20.62 21.45
CA ASP A 609 16.30 21.22 21.89
C ASP A 609 15.12 20.33 21.50
N HIS A 610 15.11 19.72 20.31
CA HIS A 610 14.09 18.74 19.91
C HIS A 610 14.03 17.54 20.88
N ARG A 611 15.18 17.05 21.35
CA ARG A 611 15.26 15.85 22.19
C ARG A 611 14.79 16.10 23.60
N ILE A 612 15.22 17.22 24.16
CA ILE A 612 14.76 17.71 25.46
C ILE A 612 13.24 17.91 25.40
N GLU A 613 12.75 18.50 24.32
CA GLU A 613 11.31 18.69 24.10
C GLU A 613 10.56 17.35 24.01
N MET A 614 11.10 16.34 23.33
CA MET A 614 10.49 15.00 23.27
C MET A 614 10.36 14.37 24.66
N LEU A 615 11.38 14.50 25.51
CA LEU A 615 11.37 13.96 26.86
C LEU A 615 10.35 14.69 27.74
N HIS A 616 10.34 16.02 27.73
CA HIS A 616 9.33 16.79 28.47
C HIS A 616 7.92 16.46 28.01
N PHE A 617 7.73 16.32 26.71
CA PHE A 617 6.44 15.93 26.15
C PHE A 617 5.99 14.55 26.65
N LEU A 618 6.87 13.55 26.64
CA LEU A 618 6.54 12.22 27.16
C LEU A 618 6.20 12.25 28.66
N ILE A 619 6.91 13.06 29.45
CA ILE A 619 6.64 13.24 30.88
C ILE A 619 5.26 13.86 31.09
N GLU A 620 4.92 14.91 30.34
CA GLU A 620 3.58 15.52 30.39
C GLU A 620 2.49 14.53 29.96
N GLU A 621 2.70 13.75 28.89
CA GLU A 621 1.72 12.71 28.49
C GLU A 621 1.53 11.66 29.59
N ALA A 622 2.61 11.23 30.25
CA ALA A 622 2.51 10.29 31.35
C ALA A 622 1.71 10.88 32.52
N LYS A 623 1.97 12.15 32.86
CA LYS A 623 1.20 12.90 33.86
C LYS A 623 -0.30 12.91 33.56
N TRP A 624 -0.68 13.21 32.32
CA TRP A 624 -2.09 13.26 31.93
C TRP A 624 -2.78 11.89 31.97
N ARG A 625 -2.03 10.81 31.70
CA ARG A 625 -2.57 9.45 31.55
C ARG A 625 -2.59 8.62 32.83
N TYR A 626 -1.82 9.00 33.85
CA TYR A 626 -1.66 8.26 35.10
C TYR A 626 -1.27 6.77 34.89
N ASP A 627 -0.58 6.45 33.80
CA ASP A 627 -0.21 5.06 33.45
C ASP A 627 1.15 4.68 34.04
N GLU A 628 1.17 3.73 34.96
CA GLU A 628 2.38 3.31 35.68
C GLU A 628 3.47 2.76 34.72
N SER A 629 3.08 1.98 33.72
CA SER A 629 4.01 1.34 32.77
C SER A 629 4.73 2.38 31.92
N LEU A 630 4.02 3.42 31.48
CA LEU A 630 4.57 4.55 30.74
C LEU A 630 5.53 5.36 31.62
N HIS A 631 5.13 5.69 32.85
CA HIS A 631 6.02 6.38 33.79
C HIS A 631 7.30 5.59 34.03
N ARG A 632 7.21 4.27 34.23
CA ARG A 632 8.38 3.38 34.35
C ARG A 632 9.29 3.45 33.13
N CYS A 633 8.73 3.40 31.92
CA CYS A 633 9.53 3.49 30.70
C CYS A 633 10.24 4.83 30.55
N ILE A 634 9.59 5.94 30.94
CA ILE A 634 10.17 7.28 30.88
C ILE A 634 11.26 7.46 31.93
N VAL A 635 11.03 7.04 33.18
CA VAL A 635 12.05 7.15 34.23
C VAL A 635 13.27 6.30 33.88
N GLN A 636 13.07 5.08 33.36
CA GLN A 636 14.18 4.25 32.89
C GLN A 636 14.92 4.89 31.70
N CYS A 637 14.19 5.53 30.78
CA CYS A 637 14.77 6.27 29.67
C CYS A 637 15.67 7.40 30.18
N LEU A 638 15.17 8.24 31.09
CA LEU A 638 15.95 9.32 31.70
C LEU A 638 17.18 8.79 32.45
N ALA A 639 17.02 7.70 33.19
CA ALA A 639 18.14 7.07 33.91
C ALA A 639 19.24 6.59 32.95
N ASN A 640 18.85 5.99 31.82
CA ASN A 640 19.79 5.56 30.79
C ASN A 640 20.48 6.75 30.13
N ILE A 641 19.73 7.81 29.83
CA ILE A 641 20.28 9.04 29.27
C ILE A 641 21.28 9.67 30.22
N PHE A 642 20.96 9.83 31.50
CA PHE A 642 21.90 10.45 32.44
C PHE A 642 23.12 9.57 32.73
N LYS A 643 23.00 8.25 32.63
CA LYS A 643 24.15 7.33 32.73
C LYS A 643 25.08 7.45 31.52
N SER A 644 24.53 7.63 30.31
CA SER A 644 25.33 7.74 29.09
C SER A 644 25.84 9.16 28.83
N THR A 645 25.10 10.18 29.28
CA THR A 645 25.39 11.59 29.03
C THR A 645 26.32 12.15 30.11
N ARG A 646 27.58 12.40 29.74
CA ARG A 646 28.51 13.20 30.57
C ARG A 646 28.58 14.66 30.13
N ARG A 647 27.51 15.20 29.52
CA ARG A 647 27.44 16.61 29.10
C ARG A 647 26.62 17.41 30.08
N PHE A 648 27.30 18.25 30.85
CA PHE A 648 26.71 19.20 31.77
C PHE A 648 25.61 20.06 31.14
N GLU A 649 25.82 20.53 29.92
CA GLU A 649 24.87 21.36 29.15
C GLU A 649 23.50 20.68 28.96
N PHE A 650 23.48 19.35 28.79
CA PHE A 650 22.22 18.61 28.69
C PHE A 650 21.46 18.69 30.01
N PHE A 651 22.14 18.46 31.15
CA PHE A 651 21.52 18.56 32.47
C PHE A 651 20.99 19.96 32.73
N GLU A 652 21.75 20.99 32.36
CA GLU A 652 21.35 22.38 32.54
C GLU A 652 20.11 22.76 31.73
N LYS A 653 20.02 22.30 30.46
CA LYS A 653 18.87 22.57 29.60
C LYS A 653 17.65 21.71 29.93
N PHE A 654 17.86 20.43 30.27
CA PHE A 654 16.77 19.49 30.54
C PHE A 654 16.16 19.72 31.93
N TRP A 655 17.01 19.98 32.93
CA TRP A 655 16.62 20.03 34.33
C TRP A 655 16.31 21.46 34.79
N ASP A 656 15.44 22.14 34.06
CA ASP A 656 14.89 23.43 34.48
C ASP A 656 13.76 23.20 35.51
N PRO A 657 13.96 23.55 36.79
CA PRO A 657 12.99 23.29 37.85
C PRO A 657 11.71 24.11 37.68
N SER A 658 11.69 25.14 36.84
CA SER A 658 10.48 25.88 36.51
C SER A 658 9.53 25.11 35.60
N ARG A 659 10.01 24.05 34.92
CA ARG A 659 9.19 23.23 34.02
C ARG A 659 8.29 22.27 34.78
N SER A 660 7.02 22.24 34.38
CA SER A 660 5.96 21.40 34.98
C SER A 660 6.28 19.90 34.96
N SER A 661 7.05 19.44 33.98
CA SER A 661 7.42 18.03 33.80
C SER A 661 8.48 17.59 34.80
N ILE A 662 9.43 18.47 35.15
CA ILE A 662 10.41 18.19 36.21
C ILE A 662 9.73 18.17 37.57
N GLN A 663 8.83 19.12 37.82
CA GLN A 663 7.99 19.11 39.03
C GLN A 663 7.14 17.84 39.14
N HIS A 664 6.62 17.33 38.02
CA HIS A 664 5.89 16.07 37.99
C HIS A 664 6.77 14.86 38.31
N ILE A 665 7.97 14.76 37.73
CA ILE A 665 8.91 13.67 38.08
C ILE A 665 9.22 13.70 39.57
N LEU A 666 9.45 14.89 40.13
CA LEU A 666 9.71 15.03 41.56
C LEU A 666 8.50 14.67 42.41
N SER A 667 7.27 14.99 41.97
CA SER A 667 6.06 14.59 42.70
C SER A 667 5.85 13.07 42.71
N LEU A 668 6.41 12.32 41.75
CA LEU A 668 6.36 10.84 41.75
C LEU A 668 7.15 10.21 42.92
N LEU A 669 8.00 10.96 43.63
CA LEU A 669 8.56 10.51 44.92
C LEU A 669 7.46 10.20 45.95
N HIS A 670 6.30 10.84 45.81
CA HIS A 670 5.13 10.64 46.66
C HIS A 670 4.10 9.68 46.07
N ALA A 671 4.41 9.02 44.94
CA ALA A 671 3.48 8.05 44.35
C ALA A 671 3.32 6.82 45.26
N ASP A 672 2.10 6.35 45.49
CA ASP A 672 1.84 5.13 46.30
C ASP A 672 2.43 3.84 45.69
N VAL A 673 2.88 3.93 44.44
CA VAL A 673 3.48 2.85 43.67
C VAL A 673 4.99 2.76 43.98
N ARG A 674 5.36 1.78 44.81
CA ARG A 674 6.76 1.56 45.25
C ARG A 674 7.78 1.51 44.10
N PHE A 675 7.41 0.86 42.99
CA PHE A 675 8.29 0.74 41.83
C PHE A 675 8.63 2.10 41.20
N LEU A 676 7.65 3.01 41.10
CA LEU A 676 7.88 4.35 40.56
C LEU A 676 8.74 5.19 41.50
N GLN A 677 8.45 5.14 42.80
CA GLN A 677 9.27 5.80 43.83
C GLN A 677 10.73 5.36 43.72
N ARG A 678 10.97 4.05 43.62
CA ARG A 678 12.30 3.48 43.42
C ARG A 678 13.00 4.06 42.20
N ALA A 679 12.33 4.02 41.04
CA ALA A 679 12.92 4.44 39.78
C ALA A 679 13.31 5.93 39.83
N VAL A 680 12.49 6.77 40.47
CA VAL A 680 12.76 8.19 40.65
C VAL A 680 13.92 8.42 41.62
N ILE A 681 14.00 7.66 42.72
CA ILE A 681 15.16 7.71 43.63
C ILE A 681 16.45 7.33 42.89
N GLU A 682 16.43 6.22 42.14
CA GLU A 682 17.58 5.82 41.30
C GLU A 682 17.96 6.93 40.31
N LEU A 683 16.98 7.58 39.69
CA LEU A 683 17.20 8.71 38.78
C LEU A 683 17.90 9.87 39.48
N MET A 684 17.45 10.25 40.68
CA MET A 684 18.04 11.34 41.45
C MET A 684 19.47 11.04 41.92
N VAL A 685 19.76 9.79 42.27
CA VAL A 685 21.12 9.35 42.61
C VAL A 685 22.04 9.44 41.40
N ILE A 686 21.57 8.99 40.22
CA ILE A 686 22.33 9.12 38.96
C ILE A 686 22.59 10.60 38.64
N LEU A 687 21.57 11.46 38.77
CA LEU A 687 21.69 12.90 38.55
C LEU A 687 22.75 13.54 39.45
N LYS A 688 22.71 13.23 40.75
CA LYS A 688 23.70 13.73 41.71
C LYS A 688 25.12 13.27 41.33
N THR A 689 25.28 11.98 41.03
CA THR A 689 26.58 11.37 40.72
C THR A 689 27.17 11.93 39.44
N ALA A 690 26.37 12.05 38.38
CA ALA A 690 26.78 12.64 37.12
C ALA A 690 27.27 14.09 37.32
N TRP A 691 26.59 14.86 38.17
CA TRP A 691 26.96 16.24 38.46
C TRP A 691 28.26 16.38 39.27
N GLN A 692 28.43 15.58 40.32
CA GLN A 692 29.63 15.63 41.17
C GLN A 692 30.91 15.39 40.37
N GLY A 693 30.83 14.58 39.30
CA GLY A 693 31.95 14.35 38.38
C GLY A 693 32.38 15.58 37.56
N HIS A 694 31.59 16.66 37.53
CA HIS A 694 31.86 17.85 36.70
C HIS A 694 32.51 19.03 37.43
N ASN A 695 32.81 18.95 38.73
CA ASN A 695 33.52 20.00 39.49
C ASN A 695 32.94 21.42 39.32
N VAL A 696 31.63 21.54 39.09
CA VAL A 696 31.00 22.83 38.82
C VAL A 696 30.52 23.47 40.13
N THR A 697 31.17 24.56 40.53
CA THR A 697 30.84 25.39 41.69
C THR A 697 29.65 26.31 41.46
N ASN A 698 28.59 25.82 40.79
CA ASN A 698 27.47 26.66 40.36
C ASN A 698 26.33 26.66 41.41
N ASN A 699 26.07 27.84 42.00
CA ASN A 699 24.98 28.12 42.96
C ASN A 699 23.56 27.78 42.44
N ARG A 700 23.42 27.47 41.15
CA ARG A 700 22.16 26.99 40.56
C ARG A 700 21.65 25.69 41.20
N TRP A 701 22.50 24.75 41.63
CA TRP A 701 22.01 23.54 42.34
C TRP A 701 21.56 23.80 43.75
N ASP A 702 22.21 24.73 44.46
CA ASP A 702 21.70 25.18 45.75
C ASP A 702 20.31 25.75 45.54
N THR A 703 20.09 26.58 44.51
CA THR A 703 18.76 27.10 44.17
C THR A 703 17.78 25.99 43.76
N LEU A 704 18.23 25.01 42.99
CA LEU A 704 17.44 23.89 42.50
C LEU A 704 16.95 23.00 43.65
N PHE A 705 17.84 22.60 44.56
CA PHE A 705 17.49 21.82 45.75
C PHE A 705 16.88 22.68 46.88
N ASN A 706 17.08 23.99 46.90
CA ASN A 706 16.38 24.89 47.80
C ASN A 706 14.90 25.04 47.40
N ASN A 707 14.54 24.92 46.12
CA ASN A 707 13.13 24.77 45.73
C ASN A 707 12.58 23.37 46.10
N VAL A 708 13.44 22.35 46.12
CA VAL A 708 13.11 21.03 46.68
C VAL A 708 13.00 21.09 48.20
N GLN A 709 13.36 22.15 48.91
CA GLN A 709 13.31 22.24 50.38
C GLN A 709 11.91 21.92 50.95
N ASN A 710 10.84 22.24 50.21
CA ASN A 710 9.47 21.83 50.53
C ASN A 710 9.25 20.31 50.43
N GLN A 711 9.82 19.65 49.42
CA GLN A 711 9.83 18.18 49.27
C GLN A 711 10.90 17.49 50.14
N THR A 712 11.95 18.21 50.53
CA THR A 712 13.04 17.77 51.42
C THR A 712 12.46 17.57 52.82
N SER A 713 11.48 18.36 53.25
CA SER A 713 10.70 18.07 54.47
C SER A 713 10.01 16.70 54.41
N THR A 714 9.59 16.26 53.22
CA THR A 714 8.88 15.00 53.00
C THR A 714 9.85 13.82 52.82
N ILE A 715 10.95 14.00 52.09
CA ILE A 715 12.03 13.01 51.99
C ILE A 715 12.67 12.80 53.36
N SER A 716 12.98 13.90 54.06
CA SER A 716 13.50 13.88 55.42
C SER A 716 12.44 13.36 56.40
N GLY A 717 11.15 13.61 56.18
CA GLY A 717 10.03 13.06 56.96
C GLY A 717 9.88 11.55 56.82
N ALA A 718 9.94 11.02 55.59
CA ALA A 718 9.97 9.58 55.34
C ALA A 718 11.27 8.91 55.80
N LEU A 719 12.38 9.65 55.88
CA LEU A 719 13.62 9.20 56.50
C LEU A 719 13.59 9.26 58.05
N ASN A 720 12.80 10.15 58.65
CA ASN A 720 12.73 10.36 60.11
C ASN A 720 11.50 9.74 60.80
N TYR A 721 10.59 9.07 60.09
CA TYR A 721 9.43 8.40 60.69
C TYR A 721 9.84 7.11 61.42
N ARG A 722 10.55 7.28 62.54
CA ARG A 722 10.76 6.28 63.59
C ARG A 722 9.39 5.92 64.17
N ARG A 723 8.71 4.89 63.66
CA ARG A 723 8.02 3.86 64.49
C ARG A 723 7.13 2.83 63.77
N LYS A 724 7.00 2.79 62.45
CA LYS A 724 6.39 1.62 61.77
C LYS A 724 7.15 1.25 60.48
N PRO A 725 7.48 -0.04 60.24
CA PRO A 725 8.14 -0.51 59.00
C PRO A 725 7.26 -0.44 57.74
N LYS A 726 6.28 0.49 57.69
CA LYS A 726 5.25 0.54 56.65
C LYS A 726 5.45 1.67 55.63
N ASP A 727 6.39 2.59 55.84
CA ASP A 727 6.67 3.64 54.84
C ASP A 727 7.52 3.08 53.70
N SER A 728 6.91 3.05 52.50
CA SER A 728 7.47 2.44 51.30
C SER A 728 8.80 3.05 50.87
N MET A 729 8.99 4.35 51.08
CA MET A 729 10.18 5.07 50.63
C MET A 729 11.44 4.70 51.42
N TYR A 730 11.32 4.52 52.74
CA TYR A 730 12.44 4.09 53.60
C TYR A 730 12.87 2.66 53.27
N ALA A 731 11.89 1.76 53.15
CA ALA A 731 12.13 0.37 52.77
C ALA A 731 12.84 0.27 51.40
N GLU A 732 12.52 1.16 50.46
CA GLU A 732 13.15 1.17 49.15
C GLU A 732 14.56 1.77 49.19
N LEU A 733 14.79 2.84 49.96
CA LEU A 733 16.14 3.36 50.18
C LEU A 733 17.03 2.29 50.83
N GLU A 734 16.56 1.63 51.89
CA GLU A 734 17.28 0.54 52.55
C GLU A 734 17.57 -0.63 51.57
N PHE A 735 16.58 -1.00 50.75
CA PHE A 735 16.74 -2.00 49.68
C PHE A 735 17.83 -1.59 48.67
N LEU A 736 17.84 -0.34 48.22
CA LEU A 736 18.82 0.17 47.25
C LEU A 736 20.22 0.29 47.89
N THR A 737 20.29 0.62 49.18
CA THR A 737 21.57 0.71 49.93
C THR A 737 22.22 -0.66 50.12
N ALA A 738 21.44 -1.74 50.11
CA ALA A 738 21.94 -3.12 50.16
C ALA A 738 22.53 -3.64 48.82
N ARG A 739 22.48 -2.85 47.73
CA ARG A 739 22.98 -3.23 46.39
C ARG A 739 24.15 -2.33 45.93
N ARG A 740 24.66 -2.56 44.70
CA ARG A 740 25.85 -1.98 44.02
C ARG A 740 26.11 -0.45 44.13
N HIS A 741 25.22 0.34 44.72
CA HIS A 741 25.30 1.81 44.83
C HIS A 741 25.29 2.31 46.29
N ALA A 742 25.63 1.46 47.27
CA ALA A 742 25.54 1.76 48.70
C ALA A 742 26.15 3.12 49.08
N ASN A 743 27.34 3.43 48.58
CA ASN A 743 28.05 4.67 48.90
C ASN A 743 27.37 5.91 48.29
N GLU A 744 26.97 5.85 47.02
CA GLU A 744 26.33 6.98 46.32
C GLU A 744 24.95 7.29 46.92
N ILE A 745 24.22 6.25 47.35
CA ILE A 745 22.92 6.37 48.02
C ILE A 745 23.09 6.90 49.44
N GLN A 746 24.08 6.42 50.20
CA GLN A 746 24.39 6.96 51.53
C GLN A 746 24.81 8.43 51.44
N GLU A 747 25.61 8.81 50.46
CA GLU A 747 25.96 10.20 50.22
C GLU A 747 24.76 11.02 49.76
N PHE A 748 23.86 10.45 48.94
CA PHE A 748 22.64 11.10 48.51
C PHE A 748 21.71 11.36 49.72
N ALA A 749 21.48 10.35 50.56
CA ALA A 749 20.72 10.48 51.79
C ALA A 749 21.35 11.48 52.77
N ARG A 750 22.68 11.42 52.95
CA ARG A 750 23.44 12.37 53.79
C ARG A 750 23.28 13.81 53.30
N PHE A 751 23.42 14.03 51.99
CA PHE A 751 23.24 15.34 51.38
C PHE A 751 21.84 15.93 51.67
N PHE A 752 20.78 15.13 51.53
CA PHE A 752 19.42 15.57 51.82
C PHE A 752 19.18 15.84 53.32
N LEU A 753 19.73 15.00 54.21
CA LEU A 753 19.65 15.19 55.67
C LEU A 753 20.42 16.44 56.14
N GLU A 754 21.51 16.79 55.47
CA GLU A 754 22.26 18.02 55.74
C GLU A 754 21.51 19.27 55.28
N LYS A 755 20.89 19.23 54.09
CA LYS A 755 20.13 20.35 53.51
C LYS A 755 18.76 20.57 54.16
N SER A 756 18.14 19.53 54.72
CA SER A 756 16.87 19.66 55.47
C SER A 756 17.02 20.40 56.81
N GLY A 757 18.24 20.76 57.22
CA GLY A 757 18.52 21.38 58.51
C GLY A 757 18.38 20.43 59.70
N GLN A 758 17.98 19.18 59.48
CA GLN A 758 17.81 18.19 60.55
C GLN A 758 19.12 17.73 61.18
N ASN A 759 20.26 18.00 60.55
CA ASN A 759 21.58 17.79 61.14
C ASN A 759 22.00 18.91 62.14
N LYS A 760 21.26 20.04 62.21
CA LYS A 760 21.62 21.20 63.04
C LYS A 760 20.80 21.35 64.33
N VAL A 761 19.78 20.53 64.58
CA VAL A 761 18.96 20.66 65.79
C VAL A 761 18.63 19.29 66.37
N THR A 762 19.51 18.79 67.23
CA THR A 762 19.17 18.18 68.53
C THR A 762 20.49 17.74 69.16
N GLY A 763 20.71 18.12 70.43
CA GLY A 763 21.86 17.66 71.22
C GLY A 763 21.75 16.17 71.59
N GLU A 764 21.59 15.28 70.59
CA GLU A 764 21.55 13.84 70.84
C GLU A 764 22.96 13.23 70.90
N PRO A 765 23.20 12.26 71.81
CA PRO A 765 24.52 11.67 72.03
C PRO A 765 25.10 10.99 70.79
N GLU A 766 26.42 11.05 70.67
CA GLU A 766 27.26 10.53 69.58
C GLU A 766 27.01 9.05 69.22
N ARG A 767 26.47 8.26 70.17
CA ARG A 767 25.99 6.88 69.94
C ARG A 767 24.83 6.77 68.95
N LYS A 768 23.96 7.78 68.83
CA LYS A 768 22.88 7.80 67.81
C LYS A 768 23.39 8.23 66.44
N ARG A 769 24.41 9.09 66.36
CA ARG A 769 25.07 9.46 65.09
C ARG A 769 25.74 8.26 64.41
N ARG A 770 26.25 7.29 65.19
CA ARG A 770 26.83 6.02 64.69
C ARG A 770 25.81 4.97 64.22
N ARG A 771 24.50 5.18 64.45
CA ARG A 771 23.43 4.30 63.94
C ARG A 771 22.72 4.86 62.71
N VAL A 772 22.90 6.15 62.43
CA VAL A 772 22.34 6.85 61.25
C VAL A 772 23.37 6.97 60.12
N ARG A 773 24.66 7.05 60.45
CA ARG A 773 25.73 6.62 59.55
C ARG A 773 25.74 5.11 59.46
#